data_AF-A0A660UYT3-F1
#
_entry.id   AF-A0A660UYT3-F1
#
_cell.length_a   1.000
_cell.length_b   1.000
_cell.length_c   1.000
_cell.angle_alpha   90.00
_cell.angle_beta   90.00
_cell.angle_gamma   90.00
#
_symmetry.space_group_name_H-M   'P 1'
#
loop_
_entity.id
_entity.type
_entity.pdbx_description
1 polymer ?
#
loop_
_entity_poly.entity_id
_entity_poly.type
_entity_poly.pdbx_seq_one_letter_code
_entity_poly.pdbx_strand_id
1 'polypeptide(L)'
;MSYDGKTIYFSMVPDGGKFFHIYRIDADGSNLRAITDGPFHDYDPAELADGRIVFSSTRIGSRDEYHGNLASSLFAMNADGTGIEPLTYHIVADREPRVAADGSVVMIRADNFFERAKVETRIQQVRPDGTGGMVILGADRGAIGFDPAFAAERNSSWLRRNGFGSPAPLPDGRVAAISNYGVVLSGSFDSGGRSFEKAQISYVPYDIAPLPDGRLLCTSSGRNWIGVLDLELGKIARIYSQEKIHSVAYLGARRRASVIASHIMPSAARRPDKTGFLLCQSVFATKQTNADLSRIKAVRILEGRPFTLRSAKHRFAHIGVEGIELGTAPLAPDGSFYVEVPADRALAIQLVDAEGRSVINETSWLYVRPGERLSCVGCHNRRTAAPAEAVNPIAARFGPVRLMGDAPPHRYRANNAGNGGVLNLQFDRFREAGAITLYETDARWGGGRGADVARFCGLLDSAEKGRKIAAARQLAILRDRRAAGPLVSALKEASCQVRMNAALALAGCGDRRAVGGLLDALGDAEPFVRQAGHVALEHLTGGAIDFDAFDAERSQKGAARWRAYLANNDWETIEKGLIDRLGNADAAQVHSAAETLGHIGGAAGKAALRAYLQEHHNENQRIAIAAMRALGSLQDAEAVGVLTEIFKENMRKDPGKAADLHELGWQQKPVHLAAAAAEALGRIGTPAAQGVLTEALPKLLDFWQYTHWSGDHTWLMGCHSSVLHYRILEAFDSMETTVGRPGVLAALRAVPIDTDRGLLYETDAYENLTARVVNRSGLGGSVMEACLAALGDTDFEPADDLKAAAAASPPAVSVKPHDPESRAAELVSVVCTDARYAAPIRRAFERYRAMAPSRKRSWVCFYLGRCLGKLRDAGSVEMLVSCLKDDATEASFGLEDQPNVFVYKAMTPFYRAAAADALGRIGDVKAVATLFDVVKDFDNALSVRHAAAGSLALLCGPEHSAQLRTLAADYPEVSVRRALLEALDKAGSGRIARAR
;
A
#
# COMPACT_ATOMS: atom_id res chain seq x y z
N MET A 1 18.66 -15.12 28.44
CA MET A 1 18.84 -16.04 29.58
C MET A 1 17.57 -16.83 29.79
N SER A 2 17.69 -18.10 30.17
CA SER A 2 16.57 -18.89 30.68
C SER A 2 16.08 -18.36 32.02
N TYR A 3 14.84 -18.67 32.41
CA TYR A 3 14.25 -18.22 33.68
C TYR A 3 15.03 -18.70 34.92
N ASP A 4 15.59 -19.90 34.86
CA ASP A 4 16.39 -20.49 35.94
C ASP A 4 17.84 -20.00 35.98
N GLY A 5 18.27 -19.17 35.02
CA GLY A 5 19.63 -18.67 34.95
C GLY A 5 20.67 -19.72 34.60
N LYS A 6 20.30 -20.84 33.97
CA LYS A 6 21.24 -21.91 33.57
C LYS A 6 21.62 -21.92 32.09
N THR A 7 20.83 -21.32 31.21
CA THR A 7 21.10 -21.32 29.76
C THR A 7 21.08 -19.90 29.22
N ILE A 8 22.10 -19.55 28.44
CA ILE A 8 22.21 -18.29 27.71
C ILE A 8 21.83 -18.55 26.26
N TYR A 9 20.90 -17.75 25.74
CA TYR A 9 20.57 -17.67 24.32
C TYR A 9 21.11 -16.36 23.78
N PHE A 10 21.77 -16.39 22.63
CA PHE A 10 22.35 -15.21 22.00
C PHE A 10 22.48 -15.40 20.49
N SER A 11 22.58 -14.29 19.76
CA SER A 11 22.80 -14.31 18.32
C SER A 11 24.28 -14.19 18.01
N MET A 12 24.78 -15.01 17.09
CA MET A 12 26.19 -15.02 16.71
C MET A 12 26.34 -15.32 15.22
N VAL A 13 27.32 -14.68 14.61
CA VAL A 13 27.89 -15.06 13.32
C VAL A 13 29.36 -15.46 13.59
N PRO A 14 29.72 -16.75 13.47
CA PRO A 14 31.12 -17.18 13.58
C PRO A 14 31.99 -16.47 12.54
N ASP A 15 33.31 -16.43 12.78
CA ASP A 15 34.25 -15.91 11.78
C ASP A 15 34.11 -16.65 10.43
N GLY A 16 34.08 -15.90 9.33
CA GLY A 16 33.75 -16.40 7.99
C GLY A 16 32.27 -16.73 7.72
N GLY A 17 31.39 -16.63 8.73
CA GLY A 17 29.95 -16.82 8.59
C GLY A 17 29.26 -15.65 7.88
N LYS A 18 28.14 -15.94 7.19
CA LYS A 18 27.36 -14.94 6.44
C LYS A 18 26.11 -14.44 7.17
N PHE A 19 25.55 -15.28 8.04
CA PHE A 19 24.24 -15.07 8.66
C PHE A 19 24.32 -15.15 10.18
N PHE A 20 23.46 -14.39 10.85
CA PHE A 20 23.33 -14.45 12.30
C PHE A 20 22.41 -15.60 12.65
N HIS A 21 22.86 -16.47 13.55
CA HIS A 21 22.06 -17.58 14.06
C HIS A 21 21.93 -17.49 15.57
N ILE A 22 20.88 -18.10 16.10
CA ILE A 22 20.69 -18.25 17.54
C ILE A 22 21.52 -19.43 18.00
N TYR A 23 22.34 -19.16 19.00
CA TYR A 23 23.10 -20.13 19.75
C TYR A 23 22.54 -20.26 21.14
N ARG A 24 22.77 -21.41 21.73
CA ARG A 24 22.67 -21.58 23.17
C ARG A 24 23.97 -22.09 23.76
N ILE A 25 24.19 -21.74 25.02
CA ILE A 25 25.33 -22.15 25.83
C ILE A 25 24.86 -22.26 27.28
N ASP A 26 25.45 -23.17 28.05
CA ASP A 26 25.18 -23.25 29.48
C ASP A 26 25.86 -22.09 30.21
N ALA A 27 25.33 -21.71 31.37
CA ALA A 27 25.82 -20.56 32.14
C ALA A 27 27.28 -20.71 32.62
N ASP A 28 27.80 -21.95 32.65
CA ASP A 28 29.19 -22.28 32.93
C ASP A 28 30.12 -22.19 31.70
N GLY A 29 29.56 -21.89 30.52
CA GLY A 29 30.29 -21.80 29.26
C GLY A 29 30.36 -23.09 28.44
N SER A 30 29.74 -24.19 28.90
CA SER A 30 29.72 -25.46 28.18
C SER A 30 28.56 -25.57 27.17
N ASN A 31 28.58 -26.63 26.35
CA ASN A 31 27.49 -27.00 25.43
C ASN A 31 27.06 -25.92 24.41
N LEU A 32 28.00 -25.10 23.94
CA LEU A 32 27.76 -24.14 22.86
C LEU A 32 27.29 -24.86 21.59
N ARG A 33 26.08 -24.55 21.10
CA ARG A 33 25.62 -24.99 19.78
C ARG A 33 24.60 -24.05 19.15
N ALA A 34 24.60 -24.00 17.82
CA ALA A 34 23.55 -23.34 17.06
C ALA A 34 22.23 -24.10 17.18
N ILE A 35 21.11 -23.38 17.20
CA ILE A 35 19.76 -23.95 17.20
C ILE A 35 18.89 -23.39 16.05
N THR A 36 19.50 -22.63 15.14
CA THR A 36 18.91 -22.16 13.88
C THR A 36 19.95 -22.24 12.77
N ASP A 37 19.51 -22.34 11.51
CA ASP A 37 20.37 -22.42 10.33
C ASP A 37 19.77 -21.72 9.09
N GLY A 38 20.47 -21.83 7.95
CA GLY A 38 20.02 -21.36 6.65
C GLY A 38 20.45 -19.93 6.29
N PRO A 39 20.04 -19.41 5.13
CA PRO A 39 20.42 -18.08 4.67
C PRO A 39 19.56 -16.96 5.28
N PHE A 40 19.29 -17.04 6.59
CA PHE A 40 18.41 -16.14 7.31
C PHE A 40 19.13 -15.57 8.53
N HIS A 41 18.79 -14.34 8.88
CA HIS A 41 19.29 -13.76 10.11
C HIS A 41 18.28 -13.91 11.24
N ASP A 42 18.76 -14.39 12.38
CA ASP A 42 18.00 -14.64 13.60
C ASP A 42 18.62 -13.90 14.79
N TYR A 43 17.85 -12.95 15.34
CA TYR A 43 18.31 -11.96 16.31
C TYR A 43 17.54 -12.01 17.63
N ASP A 44 18.18 -11.51 18.69
CA ASP A 44 17.56 -11.12 19.95
C ASP A 44 16.65 -12.18 20.61
N PRO A 45 17.16 -13.40 20.88
CA PRO A 45 16.34 -14.46 21.46
C PRO A 45 15.92 -14.16 22.91
N ALA A 46 14.67 -14.49 23.25
CA ALA A 46 14.13 -14.47 24.61
C ALA A 46 13.31 -15.73 24.90
N GLU A 47 13.44 -16.30 26.11
CA GLU A 47 12.63 -17.45 26.53
C GLU A 47 11.23 -16.97 26.97
N LEU A 48 10.20 -17.57 26.37
CA LEU A 48 8.78 -17.44 26.72
C LEU A 48 8.44 -18.26 27.98
N ALA A 49 7.34 -17.91 28.65
CA ALA A 49 6.91 -18.59 29.88
C ALA A 49 6.65 -20.10 29.69
N ASP A 50 6.26 -20.51 28.48
CA ASP A 50 6.00 -21.90 28.07
C ASP A 50 7.27 -22.67 27.65
N GLY A 51 8.44 -22.06 27.71
CA GLY A 51 9.73 -22.67 27.35
C GLY A 51 10.11 -22.58 25.87
N ARG A 52 9.24 -22.02 25.01
CA ARG A 52 9.63 -21.66 23.64
C ARG A 52 10.58 -20.46 23.63
N ILE A 53 11.29 -20.28 22.53
CA ILE A 53 12.18 -19.14 22.30
C ILE A 53 11.56 -18.22 21.26
N VAL A 54 11.31 -16.95 21.60
CA VAL A 54 10.91 -15.89 20.67
C VAL A 54 12.14 -15.12 20.20
N PHE A 55 12.18 -14.73 18.93
CA PHE A 55 13.31 -14.04 18.31
C PHE A 55 12.87 -13.25 17.09
N SER A 56 13.68 -12.30 16.62
CA SER A 56 13.45 -11.59 15.36
C SER A 56 14.11 -12.35 14.20
N SER A 57 13.43 -12.52 13.07
CA SER A 57 13.96 -13.27 11.92
C SER A 57 13.61 -12.64 10.57
N THR A 58 14.53 -12.77 9.60
CA THR A 58 14.29 -12.41 8.19
C THR A 58 13.51 -13.46 7.41
N ARG A 59 13.10 -14.58 8.03
CA ARG A 59 12.26 -15.62 7.42
C ARG A 59 10.86 -15.14 7.01
N ILE A 60 10.47 -13.91 7.35
CA ILE A 60 9.26 -13.30 6.78
C ILE A 60 9.34 -13.21 5.24
N GLY A 61 10.56 -13.19 4.68
CA GLY A 61 10.78 -13.34 3.23
C GLY A 61 10.37 -12.11 2.43
N SER A 62 10.51 -10.92 2.98
CA SER A 62 10.19 -9.67 2.31
C SER A 62 11.27 -8.63 2.54
N ARG A 63 11.08 -7.44 1.98
CA ARG A 63 11.98 -6.30 2.16
C ARG A 63 11.22 -5.11 2.72
N ASP A 64 11.90 -4.34 3.56
CA ASP A 64 11.35 -3.08 4.05
C ASP A 64 11.18 -2.10 2.89
N GLU A 65 10.12 -1.30 2.94
CA GLU A 65 9.62 -0.46 1.85
C GLU A 65 10.61 0.63 1.37
N TYR A 66 11.49 1.12 2.25
CA TYR A 66 12.28 2.35 2.04
C TYR A 66 13.76 2.14 1.79
N HIS A 67 14.36 1.13 2.42
CA HIS A 67 15.79 0.85 2.31
C HIS A 67 16.06 -0.43 1.54
N GLY A 68 15.00 -1.22 1.28
CA GLY A 68 15.09 -2.52 0.62
C GLY A 68 15.92 -3.52 1.43
N ASN A 69 16.08 -3.29 2.74
CA ASN A 69 16.72 -4.27 3.63
C ASN A 69 15.79 -5.46 3.81
N LEU A 70 16.33 -6.60 4.25
CA LEU A 70 15.49 -7.72 4.64
C LEU A 70 14.57 -7.27 5.78
N ALA A 71 13.27 -7.42 5.58
CA ALA A 71 12.29 -7.18 6.61
C ALA A 71 12.46 -8.23 7.72
N SER A 72 12.03 -7.90 8.94
CA SER A 72 12.07 -8.83 10.07
C SER A 72 10.74 -8.86 10.80
N SER A 73 10.35 -10.04 11.26
CA SER A 73 9.20 -10.24 12.13
C SER A 73 9.60 -11.14 13.29
N LEU A 74 8.79 -11.23 14.32
CA LEU A 74 9.06 -12.15 15.41
C LEU A 74 8.65 -13.57 15.01
N PHE A 75 9.48 -14.54 15.38
CA PHE A 75 9.25 -15.97 15.24
C PHE A 75 9.38 -16.61 16.62
N ALA A 76 8.75 -17.77 16.78
CA ALA A 76 8.92 -18.62 17.96
C ALA A 76 9.35 -20.02 17.53
N MET A 77 10.10 -20.70 18.39
CA MET A 77 10.54 -22.08 18.19
C MET A 77 10.59 -22.84 19.52
N ASN A 78 10.66 -24.17 19.45
CA ASN A 78 10.98 -25.01 20.60
C ASN A 78 12.43 -24.75 21.05
N ALA A 79 12.74 -25.05 22.32
CA ALA A 79 14.08 -24.83 22.87
C ALA A 79 15.21 -25.64 22.17
N ASP A 80 14.84 -26.67 21.40
CA ASP A 80 15.76 -27.48 20.61
C ASP A 80 16.02 -26.94 19.19
N GLY A 81 15.32 -25.87 18.78
CA GLY A 81 15.42 -25.27 17.45
C GLY A 81 14.34 -25.72 16.47
N THR A 82 13.47 -26.67 16.84
CA THR A 82 12.41 -27.18 15.96
C THR A 82 11.15 -26.31 16.00
N GLY A 83 10.28 -26.45 14.99
CA GLY A 83 8.96 -25.80 14.99
C GLY A 83 9.03 -24.28 14.89
N ILE A 84 9.96 -23.76 14.08
CA ILE A 84 10.07 -22.31 13.81
C ILE A 84 8.81 -21.82 13.10
N GLU A 85 8.04 -20.95 13.75
CA GLU A 85 6.82 -20.36 13.20
C GLU A 85 6.76 -18.84 13.42
N PRO A 86 6.21 -18.08 12.46
CA PRO A 86 6.00 -16.64 12.61
C PRO A 86 5.00 -16.32 13.74
N LEU A 87 5.41 -15.41 14.61
CA LEU A 87 4.59 -14.82 15.67
C LEU A 87 3.95 -13.50 15.20
N THR A 88 4.67 -12.69 14.42
CA THR A 88 4.14 -11.45 13.84
C THR A 88 4.26 -11.44 12.31
N TYR A 89 3.52 -10.54 11.65
CA TYR A 89 3.45 -10.42 10.18
C TYR A 89 3.66 -8.98 9.74
N HIS A 90 4.73 -8.38 10.25
CA HIS A 90 5.09 -6.99 9.93
C HIS A 90 5.96 -6.93 8.68
N ILE A 91 5.80 -5.87 7.87
CA ILE A 91 6.49 -5.74 6.58
C ILE A 91 7.72 -4.84 6.61
N VAL A 92 8.05 -4.29 7.78
CA VAL A 92 9.25 -3.46 8.00
C VAL A 92 10.19 -4.18 8.96
N ALA A 93 10.08 -3.96 10.28
CA ALA A 93 10.86 -4.71 11.26
C ALA A 93 10.21 -4.75 12.64
N ASP A 94 10.06 -5.95 13.20
CA ASP A 94 9.84 -6.17 14.64
C ASP A 94 11.16 -6.71 15.25
N ARG A 95 11.70 -6.03 16.27
CA ARG A 95 13.04 -6.30 16.85
C ARG A 95 13.04 -6.29 18.37
N GLU A 96 14.10 -6.84 18.95
CA GLU A 96 14.34 -6.85 20.40
C GLU A 96 13.13 -7.32 21.22
N PRO A 97 12.58 -8.53 20.97
CA PRO A 97 11.50 -9.04 21.79
C PRO A 97 11.96 -9.19 23.25
N ARG A 98 11.08 -8.82 24.18
CA ARG A 98 11.24 -9.03 25.63
C ARG A 98 9.94 -9.55 26.21
N VAL A 99 10.04 -10.47 27.16
CA VAL A 99 8.87 -11.04 27.83
C VAL A 99 8.53 -10.19 29.05
N ALA A 100 7.31 -9.65 29.07
CA ALA A 100 6.78 -8.85 30.17
C ALA A 100 6.33 -9.72 31.36
N ALA A 101 6.07 -9.07 32.49
CA ALA A 101 5.71 -9.75 33.74
C ALA A 101 4.40 -10.58 33.63
N ASP A 102 3.48 -10.15 32.79
CA ASP A 102 2.21 -10.83 32.51
C ASP A 102 2.36 -12.02 31.54
N GLY A 103 3.54 -12.23 30.96
CA GLY A 103 3.83 -13.26 29.98
C GLY A 103 3.66 -12.82 28.52
N SER A 104 3.21 -11.59 28.26
CA SER A 104 3.17 -11.02 26.91
C SER A 104 4.56 -10.72 26.36
N VAL A 105 4.67 -10.48 25.05
CA VAL A 105 5.90 -10.08 24.37
C VAL A 105 5.79 -8.61 24.01
N VAL A 106 6.78 -7.82 24.41
CA VAL A 106 6.97 -6.45 23.93
C VAL A 106 8.13 -6.41 22.94
N MET A 107 8.04 -5.52 21.97
CA MET A 107 9.06 -5.38 20.94
C MET A 107 9.18 -3.95 20.45
N ILE A 108 10.31 -3.64 19.83
CA ILE A 108 10.46 -2.45 19.01
C ILE A 108 9.86 -2.76 17.65
N ARG A 109 8.79 -2.05 17.29
CA ARG A 109 8.30 -2.02 15.92
C ARG A 109 8.85 -0.80 15.21
N ALA A 110 9.44 -1.03 14.06
CA ALA A 110 9.90 -0.03 13.10
C ALA A 110 8.88 0.14 11.99
N ASP A 111 8.62 1.38 11.59
CA ASP A 111 7.62 1.72 10.58
C ASP A 111 7.91 3.09 9.95
N ASN A 112 7.16 3.48 8.92
CA ASN A 112 7.37 4.70 8.14
C ASN A 112 6.06 5.51 8.02
N PHE A 113 5.76 6.39 8.96
CA PHE A 113 4.39 6.85 9.24
C PHE A 113 4.01 8.26 8.84
N PHE A 114 4.68 9.26 9.41
CA PHE A 114 4.12 10.61 9.39
C PHE A 114 4.73 11.48 8.30
N GLU A 115 5.91 11.08 7.87
CA GLU A 115 6.68 11.54 6.75
C GLU A 115 7.85 10.54 6.61
N ARG A 116 8.71 10.65 5.59
CA ARG A 116 9.87 9.76 5.43
C ARG A 116 10.96 9.94 6.50
N ALA A 117 10.62 10.13 7.79
CA ALA A 117 11.53 9.81 8.88
C ALA A 117 11.90 8.33 8.69
N LYS A 118 13.19 8.08 8.41
CA LYS A 118 13.74 6.80 7.95
C LYS A 118 13.69 5.73 9.05
N VAL A 119 12.49 5.28 9.40
CA VAL A 119 12.10 4.42 10.54
C VAL A 119 11.74 5.22 11.81
N GLU A 120 10.44 5.41 12.08
CA GLU A 120 9.99 5.66 13.45
C GLU A 120 9.89 4.32 14.20
N THR A 121 10.41 4.30 15.41
CA THR A 121 10.33 3.14 16.28
C THR A 121 9.32 3.38 17.39
N ARG A 122 8.50 2.37 17.68
CA ARG A 122 7.49 2.36 18.74
C ARG A 122 7.61 1.09 19.56
N ILE A 123 7.12 1.11 20.80
CA ILE A 123 7.03 -0.11 21.60
C ILE A 123 5.64 -0.69 21.44
N GLN A 124 5.58 -1.93 20.99
CA GLN A 124 4.36 -2.69 20.81
C GLN A 124 4.35 -3.91 21.71
N GLN A 125 3.15 -4.41 21.99
CA GLN A 125 2.90 -5.58 22.81
C GLN A 125 1.97 -6.56 22.08
N VAL A 126 2.26 -7.85 22.17
CA VAL A 126 1.46 -8.98 21.66
C VAL A 126 1.44 -10.11 22.68
N ARG A 127 0.49 -11.03 22.58
CA ARG A 127 0.51 -12.30 23.34
C ARG A 127 1.58 -13.25 22.76
N PRO A 128 1.98 -14.31 23.50
CA PRO A 128 2.92 -15.34 23.04
C PRO A 128 2.47 -16.20 21.84
N ASP A 129 1.28 -15.96 21.31
CA ASP A 129 0.79 -16.53 20.04
C ASP A 129 0.63 -15.48 18.93
N GLY A 130 1.03 -14.23 19.18
CA GLY A 130 0.92 -13.11 18.25
C GLY A 130 -0.41 -12.37 18.27
N THR A 131 -1.42 -12.82 19.03
CA THR A 131 -2.69 -12.09 19.14
C THR A 131 -2.57 -10.84 20.00
N GLY A 132 -3.58 -9.97 19.94
CA GLY A 132 -3.75 -8.83 20.85
C GLY A 132 -2.84 -7.64 20.57
N GLY A 133 -2.22 -7.57 19.39
CA GLY A 133 -1.21 -6.57 19.06
C GLY A 133 -1.65 -5.13 19.30
N MET A 134 -0.96 -4.39 20.17
CA MET A 134 -1.28 -3.01 20.55
C MET A 134 -0.02 -2.16 20.79
N VAL A 135 -0.05 -0.91 20.35
CA VAL A 135 1.02 0.07 20.61
C VAL A 135 0.94 0.55 22.06
N ILE A 136 2.02 0.36 22.83
CA ILE A 136 2.10 0.79 24.23
C ILE A 136 2.86 2.11 24.41
N LEU A 137 3.85 2.40 23.57
CA LEU A 137 4.55 3.69 23.49
C LEU A 137 4.73 4.08 22.01
N GLY A 138 4.22 5.24 21.60
CA GLY A 138 4.26 5.69 20.20
C GLY A 138 3.57 7.04 19.98
N ALA A 139 3.94 7.74 18.89
CA ALA A 139 3.39 9.07 18.54
C ALA A 139 1.89 9.04 18.16
N ASP A 140 1.42 7.91 17.63
CA ASP A 140 0.04 7.65 17.27
C ASP A 140 -0.90 7.48 18.47
N ARG A 141 -0.38 7.50 19.71
CA ARG A 141 -1.20 7.49 20.93
C ARG A 141 -1.78 8.87 21.28
N GLY A 142 -1.30 9.95 20.66
CA GLY A 142 -1.80 11.32 20.81
C GLY A 142 -2.68 11.78 19.64
N ALA A 143 -3.23 12.99 19.73
CA ALA A 143 -3.72 13.67 18.53
C ALA A 143 -2.51 14.00 17.66
N ILE A 144 -2.50 13.52 16.42
CA ILE A 144 -1.49 13.93 15.45
C ILE A 144 -1.99 15.24 14.88
N GLY A 145 -1.54 16.35 15.45
CA GLY A 145 -1.88 17.68 14.95
C GLY A 145 -1.32 17.86 13.54
N PHE A 146 -2.20 18.12 12.56
CA PHE A 146 -1.78 18.72 11.29
C PHE A 146 -1.55 20.21 11.54
N ASP A 147 -0.37 20.56 12.03
CA ASP A 147 0.04 21.95 12.17
C ASP A 147 0.78 22.36 10.87
N PRO A 148 0.23 23.32 10.10
CA PRO A 148 0.83 23.83 8.87
C PRO A 148 2.29 24.29 9.01
N ALA A 149 2.71 24.73 10.20
CA ALA A 149 4.08 25.15 10.47
C ALA A 149 5.06 23.97 10.58
N PHE A 150 4.63 22.84 11.19
CA PHE A 150 5.44 21.61 11.26
C PHE A 150 5.46 20.85 9.93
N ALA A 151 4.36 20.92 9.18
CA ALA A 151 4.23 20.45 7.80
C ALA A 151 5.14 21.18 6.79
N ALA A 152 5.68 22.34 7.16
CA ALA A 152 6.59 23.15 6.37
C ALA A 152 8.03 23.19 6.94
N GLU A 153 8.35 22.34 7.93
CA GLU A 153 9.69 22.31 8.53
C GLU A 153 10.71 21.72 7.54
N ARG A 154 11.87 22.38 7.39
CA ARG A 154 13.02 21.82 6.66
C ARG A 154 13.61 20.65 7.44
N ASN A 155 13.90 19.54 6.76
CA ASN A 155 14.55 18.32 7.31
C ASN A 155 13.74 17.46 8.30
N SER A 156 12.47 17.78 8.55
CA SER A 156 11.51 16.87 9.24
C SER A 156 11.99 16.41 10.63
N SER A 157 12.71 17.29 11.34
CA SER A 157 13.40 16.92 12.59
C SER A 157 12.41 16.48 13.66
N TRP A 158 11.20 17.03 13.66
CA TRP A 158 10.15 16.75 14.63
C TRP A 158 9.70 15.28 14.66
N LEU A 159 9.65 14.58 13.53
CA LEU A 159 9.25 13.16 13.49
C LEU A 159 10.34 12.22 13.98
N ARG A 160 11.59 12.58 13.76
CA ARG A 160 12.73 11.85 14.33
C ARG A 160 12.80 11.99 15.85
N ARG A 161 12.05 12.92 16.47
CA ARG A 161 11.97 13.05 17.94
C ARG A 161 11.19 11.92 18.61
N ASN A 162 10.35 11.18 17.90
CA ASN A 162 9.43 10.20 18.49
C ASN A 162 9.90 8.73 18.46
N GLY A 163 11.21 8.46 18.39
CA GLY A 163 11.75 7.11 18.44
C GLY A 163 11.81 6.51 19.85
N PHE A 164 11.45 5.24 19.98
CA PHE A 164 11.58 4.44 21.21
C PHE A 164 12.48 3.22 20.96
N GLY A 165 13.35 2.88 21.92
CA GLY A 165 14.26 1.73 21.85
C GLY A 165 14.56 1.13 23.23
N SER A 166 15.32 0.03 23.25
CA SER A 166 15.70 -0.72 24.47
C SER A 166 14.51 -0.98 25.42
N PRO A 167 13.46 -1.72 24.98
CA PRO A 167 12.33 -2.01 25.84
C PRO A 167 12.78 -2.81 27.08
N ALA A 168 12.39 -2.36 28.26
CA ALA A 168 12.70 -2.97 29.54
C ALA A 168 11.40 -3.18 30.34
N PRO A 169 10.75 -4.37 30.20
CA PRO A 169 9.59 -4.70 31.00
C PRO A 169 9.92 -4.79 32.49
N LEU A 170 9.14 -4.09 33.32
CA LEU A 170 9.32 -4.05 34.76
C LEU A 170 8.44 -5.10 35.46
N PRO A 171 8.80 -5.53 36.69
CA PRO A 171 8.02 -6.49 37.46
C PRO A 171 6.59 -6.04 37.80
N ASP A 172 6.31 -4.74 37.79
CA ASP A 172 4.99 -4.14 38.05
C ASP A 172 4.07 -4.10 36.81
N GLY A 173 4.55 -4.61 35.66
CA GLY A 173 3.82 -4.63 34.40
C GLY A 173 4.04 -3.40 33.51
N ARG A 174 4.68 -2.33 34.00
CA ARG A 174 5.08 -1.20 33.15
C ARG A 174 6.25 -1.60 32.24
N VAL A 175 6.46 -0.81 31.19
CA VAL A 175 7.57 -0.96 30.26
C VAL A 175 8.35 0.35 30.21
N ALA A 176 9.62 0.29 30.58
CA ALA A 176 10.56 1.38 30.35
C ALA A 176 11.12 1.29 28.92
N ALA A 177 11.45 2.43 28.32
CA ALA A 177 12.12 2.53 27.04
C ALA A 177 12.99 3.79 26.98
N ILE A 178 14.00 3.79 26.10
CA ILE A 178 14.79 4.97 25.77
C ILE A 178 14.09 5.71 24.63
N SER A 179 13.99 7.03 24.74
CA SER A 179 13.51 7.91 23.67
C SER A 179 14.33 9.21 23.62
N ASN A 180 14.10 10.05 22.62
CA ASN A 180 14.71 11.39 22.61
C ASN A 180 14.22 12.29 23.75
N TYR A 181 13.12 11.93 24.42
CA TYR A 181 12.65 12.60 25.61
C TYR A 181 13.36 12.13 26.88
N GLY A 182 14.21 11.09 26.80
CA GLY A 182 14.86 10.42 27.92
C GLY A 182 14.33 9.01 28.16
N VAL A 183 14.54 8.47 29.36
CA VAL A 183 13.91 7.21 29.76
C VAL A 183 12.44 7.47 30.07
N VAL A 184 11.58 6.78 29.35
CA VAL A 184 10.13 6.91 29.41
C VAL A 184 9.51 5.60 29.87
N LEU A 185 8.41 5.70 30.60
CA LEU A 185 7.65 4.58 31.13
C LEU A 185 6.28 4.59 30.47
N SER A 186 5.80 3.42 30.05
CA SER A 186 4.37 3.26 29.82
C SER A 186 3.66 3.61 31.12
N GLY A 187 2.62 4.45 31.07
CA GLY A 187 1.76 4.63 32.23
C GLY A 187 1.21 3.28 32.72
N SER A 188 0.73 3.19 33.96
CA SER A 188 -0.05 2.01 34.36
C SER A 188 -1.18 1.82 33.35
N PHE A 189 -1.53 0.56 33.04
CA PHE A 189 -2.51 0.22 32.00
C PHE A 189 -3.84 1.03 32.15
N ASP A 190 -4.12 1.56 33.35
CA ASP A 190 -5.35 2.23 33.74
C ASP A 190 -5.27 3.75 34.04
N SER A 191 -4.10 4.43 34.00
CA SER A 191 -3.98 5.77 34.61
C SER A 191 -4.67 6.96 33.91
N GLY A 192 -5.38 6.78 32.80
CA GLY A 192 -6.07 7.87 32.08
C GLY A 192 -5.21 9.03 31.55
N GLY A 193 -3.91 9.08 31.84
CA GLY A 193 -2.98 10.16 31.47
C GLY A 193 -2.71 10.29 29.95
N ARG A 194 -2.43 11.53 29.53
CA ARG A 194 -2.21 11.97 28.13
C ARG A 194 -0.79 11.72 27.59
N SER A 195 0.11 11.12 28.35
CA SER A 195 1.53 11.01 28.00
C SER A 195 2.19 9.79 28.65
N PHE A 196 3.28 9.30 28.06
CA PHE A 196 4.23 8.44 28.78
C PHE A 196 4.82 9.22 29.97
N GLU A 197 5.17 8.53 31.05
CA GLU A 197 5.84 9.13 32.20
C GLU A 197 7.33 9.27 31.88
N LYS A 198 7.92 10.44 32.13
CA LYS A 198 9.36 10.64 31.97
C LYS A 198 10.06 10.42 33.31
N ALA A 199 11.04 9.52 33.33
CA ALA A 199 11.89 9.31 34.51
C ALA A 199 12.66 10.59 34.83
N GLN A 200 12.72 10.96 36.12
CA GLN A 200 13.40 12.17 36.60
C GLN A 200 14.92 11.96 36.69
N ILE A 201 15.56 11.72 35.55
CA ILE A 201 16.99 11.46 35.45
C ILE A 201 17.69 12.57 34.68
N SER A 202 18.92 12.92 35.09
CA SER A 202 19.72 13.98 34.48
C SER A 202 20.43 13.57 33.17
N TYR A 203 20.21 12.35 32.72
CA TYR A 203 21.08 11.67 31.77
C TYR A 203 20.32 10.56 31.02
N VAL A 204 20.62 10.33 29.73
CA VAL A 204 19.95 9.31 28.90
C VAL A 204 20.90 8.13 28.62
N PRO A 205 20.63 6.91 29.14
CA PRO A 205 21.37 5.69 28.84
C PRO A 205 21.53 5.42 27.34
N TYR A 206 22.62 4.76 26.93
CA TYR A 206 22.71 4.20 25.58
C TYR A 206 21.87 2.92 25.47
N ASP A 207 21.77 2.15 26.55
CA ASP A 207 21.01 0.92 26.64
C ASP A 207 20.55 0.68 28.09
N ILE A 208 19.45 -0.07 28.26
CA ILE A 208 18.86 -0.42 29.56
C ILE A 208 18.40 -1.88 29.60
N ALA A 209 18.43 -2.49 30.79
CA ALA A 209 17.85 -3.81 31.04
C ALA A 209 17.16 -3.86 32.41
N PRO A 210 16.02 -4.56 32.53
CA PRO A 210 15.29 -4.62 33.79
C PRO A 210 15.99 -5.51 34.82
N LEU A 211 15.93 -5.10 36.09
CA LEU A 211 16.30 -5.92 37.24
C LEU A 211 15.05 -6.50 37.93
N PRO A 212 15.16 -7.66 38.61
CA PRO A 212 14.03 -8.29 39.29
C PRO A 212 13.36 -7.45 40.39
N ASP A 213 14.04 -6.42 40.90
CA ASP A 213 13.57 -5.53 41.95
C ASP A 213 12.91 -4.23 41.43
N GLY A 214 12.75 -4.10 40.11
CA GLY A 214 12.12 -2.94 39.47
C GLY A 214 13.07 -1.81 39.10
N ARG A 215 14.35 -1.90 39.45
CA ARG A 215 15.40 -0.98 38.97
C ARG A 215 15.85 -1.35 37.56
N LEU A 216 16.66 -0.48 36.95
CA LEU A 216 17.24 -0.73 35.62
C LEU A 216 18.76 -0.84 35.70
N LEU A 217 19.34 -1.84 35.06
CA LEU A 217 20.73 -1.75 34.61
C LEU A 217 20.78 -0.75 33.45
N CYS A 218 21.79 0.11 33.43
CA CYS A 218 21.96 1.10 32.38
C CYS A 218 23.43 1.29 32.01
N THR A 219 23.68 1.71 30.78
CA THR A 219 24.99 2.16 30.33
C THR A 219 25.13 3.68 30.39
N SER A 220 26.39 4.13 30.40
CA SER A 220 26.74 5.52 30.09
C SER A 220 26.59 5.86 28.60
N SER A 221 26.45 7.14 28.23
CA SER A 221 26.13 7.52 26.84
C SER A 221 27.39 7.35 26.01
N GLY A 222 28.54 7.59 26.65
CA GLY A 222 29.86 7.27 26.13
C GLY A 222 30.20 5.79 26.14
N ARG A 223 29.28 4.90 26.58
CA ARG A 223 29.46 3.44 26.57
C ARG A 223 30.70 2.96 27.33
N ASN A 224 31.01 3.60 28.45
CA ASN A 224 32.23 3.37 29.23
C ASN A 224 32.02 3.00 30.72
N TRP A 225 30.77 2.97 31.19
CA TRP A 225 30.43 2.38 32.48
C TRP A 225 29.01 1.81 32.51
N ILE A 226 28.77 0.90 33.45
CA ILE A 226 27.46 0.31 33.78
C ILE A 226 27.03 0.81 35.15
N GLY A 227 25.75 1.11 35.31
CA GLY A 227 25.14 1.52 36.57
C GLY A 227 23.79 0.85 36.82
N VAL A 228 23.29 1.03 38.04
CA VAL A 228 21.93 0.71 38.44
C VAL A 228 21.16 2.02 38.60
N LEU A 229 20.11 2.19 37.79
CA LEU A 229 19.20 3.31 37.81
C LEU A 229 17.97 2.98 38.68
N ASP A 230 17.75 3.81 39.68
CA ASP A 230 16.51 3.89 40.45
C ASP A 230 15.56 4.90 39.80
N LEU A 231 14.43 4.39 39.29
CA LEU A 231 13.46 5.19 38.54
C LEU A 231 12.67 6.17 39.43
N GLU A 232 12.46 5.83 40.70
CA GLU A 232 11.70 6.66 41.65
C GLU A 232 12.56 7.80 42.17
N LEU A 233 13.81 7.49 42.55
CA LEU A 233 14.75 8.47 43.09
C LEU A 233 15.44 9.30 42.00
N GLY A 234 15.42 8.84 40.75
CA GLY A 234 16.15 9.47 39.65
C GLY A 234 17.67 9.38 39.79
N LYS A 235 18.17 8.40 40.56
CA LYS A 235 19.59 8.26 40.91
C LYS A 235 20.21 7.05 40.23
N ILE A 236 21.49 7.18 39.85
CA ILE A 236 22.27 6.11 39.24
C ILE A 236 23.47 5.78 40.14
N ALA A 237 23.59 4.51 40.53
CA ALA A 237 24.79 3.98 41.17
C ALA A 237 25.67 3.33 40.11
N ARG A 238 26.87 3.87 39.84
CA ARG A 238 27.85 3.25 38.94
C ARG A 238 28.43 2.01 39.60
N ILE A 239 28.43 0.89 38.88
CA ILE A 239 28.87 -0.42 39.42
C ILE A 239 30.04 -1.04 38.68
N TYR A 240 30.30 -0.64 37.43
CA TYR A 240 31.38 -1.20 36.62
C TYR A 240 31.86 -0.23 35.54
N SER A 241 33.12 -0.33 35.11
CA SER A 241 33.73 0.56 34.12
C SER A 241 34.65 -0.20 33.18
N GLN A 242 34.56 0.09 31.88
CA GLN A 242 35.49 -0.41 30.86
C GLN A 242 35.48 0.54 29.66
N GLU A 243 36.44 0.44 28.74
CA GLU A 243 36.54 1.40 27.62
C GLU A 243 35.35 1.36 26.65
N LYS A 244 34.79 0.17 26.37
CA LYS A 244 33.73 0.00 25.38
C LYS A 244 32.70 -1.03 25.82
N ILE A 245 31.48 -0.61 26.06
CA ILE A 245 30.32 -1.43 26.42
C ILE A 245 29.32 -1.34 25.27
N HIS A 246 28.91 -2.47 24.72
CA HIS A 246 27.91 -2.46 23.66
C HIS A 246 26.49 -2.34 24.21
N SER A 247 26.11 -3.26 25.10
CA SER A 247 24.75 -3.44 25.63
C SER A 247 24.83 -4.04 27.04
N VAL A 248 23.73 -4.01 27.78
CA VAL A 248 23.60 -4.58 29.12
C VAL A 248 22.47 -5.61 29.17
N ALA A 249 22.69 -6.72 29.87
CA ALA A 249 21.68 -7.74 30.11
C ALA A 249 21.82 -8.31 31.51
N TYR A 250 20.68 -8.58 32.16
CA TYR A 250 20.66 -9.32 33.41
C TYR A 250 20.69 -10.83 33.11
N LEU A 251 21.69 -11.54 33.63
CA LEU A 251 21.89 -12.98 33.41
C LEU A 251 21.50 -13.84 34.62
N GLY A 252 20.94 -13.25 35.68
CA GLY A 252 20.51 -14.00 36.85
C GLY A 252 19.14 -14.67 36.69
N ALA A 253 18.81 -15.52 37.66
CA ALA A 253 17.48 -16.13 37.75
C ALA A 253 16.40 -15.06 37.91
N ARG A 254 15.23 -15.30 37.28
CA ARG A 254 14.10 -14.36 37.30
C ARG A 254 12.80 -15.13 37.47
N ARG A 255 11.78 -14.46 38.03
CA ARG A 255 10.45 -15.06 38.19
C ARG A 255 9.89 -15.45 36.82
N ARG A 256 9.43 -16.70 36.69
CA ARG A 256 8.71 -17.16 35.51
C ARG A 256 7.38 -16.40 35.41
N ALA A 257 7.14 -15.79 34.26
CA ALA A 257 5.87 -15.11 33.97
C ALA A 257 4.75 -16.15 33.82
N SER A 258 3.50 -15.68 33.85
CA SER A 258 2.34 -16.56 33.62
C SER A 258 2.35 -17.12 32.20
N VAL A 259 2.02 -18.41 32.06
CA VAL A 259 1.77 -19.00 30.74
C VAL A 259 0.41 -18.52 30.25
N ILE A 260 0.41 -17.78 29.14
CA ILE A 260 -0.81 -17.35 28.46
C ILE A 260 -1.19 -18.44 27.46
N ALA A 261 -2.38 -19.03 27.62
CA ALA A 261 -2.90 -20.01 26.67
C ALA A 261 -3.08 -19.37 25.29
N SER A 262 -2.86 -20.14 24.23
CA SER A 262 -3.10 -19.62 22.88
C SER A 262 -4.60 -19.42 22.63
N HIS A 263 -4.92 -18.29 22.00
CA HIS A 263 -6.24 -17.94 21.49
C HIS A 263 -6.43 -18.43 20.04
N ILE A 264 -5.40 -19.02 19.43
CA ILE A 264 -5.42 -19.54 18.07
C ILE A 264 -5.72 -21.04 18.13
N MET A 265 -6.77 -21.46 17.43
CA MET A 265 -7.04 -22.88 17.25
C MET A 265 -6.03 -23.48 16.26
N PRO A 266 -5.31 -24.58 16.61
CA PRO A 266 -4.30 -25.17 15.72
C PRO A 266 -4.85 -25.57 14.34
N SER A 267 -6.11 -26.03 14.28
CA SER A 267 -6.79 -26.36 13.03
C SER A 267 -7.04 -25.12 12.15
N ALA A 268 -7.34 -23.97 12.74
CA ALA A 268 -7.52 -22.71 12.02
C ALA A 268 -6.19 -22.16 11.47
N ALA A 269 -5.09 -22.32 12.22
CA ALA A 269 -3.77 -21.83 11.82
C ALA A 269 -3.21 -22.52 10.55
N ARG A 270 -3.62 -23.77 10.32
CA ARG A 270 -3.19 -24.60 9.17
C ARG A 270 -4.00 -24.37 7.90
N ARG A 271 -5.12 -23.65 7.95
CA ARG A 271 -5.92 -23.40 6.74
C ARG A 271 -5.24 -22.37 5.83
N PRO A 272 -5.19 -22.58 4.51
CA PRO A 272 -4.65 -21.58 3.58
C PRO A 272 -5.53 -20.32 3.48
N ASP A 273 -6.83 -20.45 3.72
CA ASP A 273 -7.84 -19.39 3.69
C ASP A 273 -8.17 -18.83 5.09
N LYS A 274 -7.22 -18.90 6.02
CA LYS A 274 -7.40 -18.44 7.40
C LYS A 274 -7.75 -16.95 7.47
N THR A 275 -8.75 -16.63 8.28
CA THR A 275 -9.27 -15.27 8.49
C THR A 275 -9.27 -14.90 9.96
N GLY A 276 -9.38 -13.60 10.23
CA GLY A 276 -9.69 -13.03 11.54
C GLY A 276 -10.65 -11.84 11.37
N PHE A 277 -10.86 -11.09 12.44
CA PHE A 277 -11.91 -10.07 12.48
C PHE A 277 -11.42 -8.76 13.09
N LEU A 278 -11.84 -7.63 12.51
CA LEU A 278 -11.63 -6.29 13.04
C LEU A 278 -12.96 -5.69 13.49
N LEU A 279 -13.01 -5.16 14.71
CA LEU A 279 -14.18 -4.48 15.29
C LEU A 279 -13.80 -3.12 15.86
N CYS A 280 -14.40 -2.04 15.36
CA CYS A 280 -14.32 -0.72 15.98
C CYS A 280 -15.67 -0.35 16.59
N GLN A 281 -15.69 0.12 17.84
CA GLN A 281 -16.93 0.55 18.50
C GLN A 281 -17.44 1.89 17.94
N SER A 282 -16.56 2.87 17.69
CA SER A 282 -16.91 4.05 16.93
C SER A 282 -15.67 4.71 16.35
N VAL A 283 -15.66 4.93 15.04
CA VAL A 283 -14.58 5.69 14.38
C VAL A 283 -14.60 7.17 14.75
N PHE A 284 -15.73 7.68 15.25
CA PHE A 284 -15.87 9.07 15.69
C PHE A 284 -15.29 9.32 17.09
N ALA A 285 -15.08 8.25 17.87
CA ALA A 285 -14.28 8.30 19.09
C ALA A 285 -12.77 8.35 18.73
N THR A 286 -12.35 9.45 18.11
CA THR A 286 -11.00 9.64 17.55
C THR A 286 -10.27 10.81 18.19
N LYS A 287 -8.94 10.73 18.22
CA LYS A 287 -8.06 11.85 18.57
C LYS A 287 -7.71 12.73 17.37
N GLN A 288 -8.13 12.35 16.16
CA GLN A 288 -7.84 13.07 14.92
C GLN A 288 -8.89 14.16 14.63
N THR A 289 -8.76 15.31 15.27
CA THR A 289 -9.78 16.38 15.24
C THR A 289 -9.68 17.32 14.03
N ASN A 290 -8.61 17.26 13.24
CA ASN A 290 -8.40 18.16 12.09
C ASN A 290 -9.03 17.62 10.78
N ALA A 291 -9.57 16.41 10.80
CA ALA A 291 -10.28 15.83 9.66
C ALA A 291 -11.77 16.21 9.70
N ASP A 292 -12.37 16.35 8.51
CA ASP A 292 -13.81 16.53 8.40
C ASP A 292 -14.52 15.17 8.58
N LEU A 293 -14.83 14.85 9.84
CA LEU A 293 -15.43 13.58 10.24
C LEU A 293 -16.83 13.38 9.64
N SER A 294 -17.55 14.47 9.31
CA SER A 294 -18.91 14.41 8.76
C SER A 294 -18.98 13.70 7.40
N ARG A 295 -17.86 13.72 6.67
CA ARG A 295 -17.73 13.06 5.37
C ARG A 295 -17.51 11.57 5.46
N ILE A 296 -17.16 11.02 6.62
CA ILE A 296 -16.81 9.61 6.76
C ILE A 296 -18.08 8.76 6.66
N LYS A 297 -18.17 7.91 5.64
CA LYS A 297 -19.35 7.06 5.38
C LYS A 297 -19.03 5.56 5.40
N ALA A 298 -17.77 5.18 5.16
CA ALA A 298 -17.38 3.78 5.10
C ALA A 298 -15.95 3.55 5.60
N VAL A 299 -15.64 2.29 5.88
CA VAL A 299 -14.28 1.80 6.15
C VAL A 299 -13.79 0.95 4.98
N ARG A 300 -12.58 1.24 4.51
CA ARG A 300 -11.85 0.44 3.51
C ARG A 300 -10.69 -0.29 4.18
N ILE A 301 -10.52 -1.57 3.86
CA ILE A 301 -9.38 -2.37 4.33
C ILE A 301 -8.42 -2.63 3.18
N LEU A 302 -7.13 -2.42 3.45
CA LEU A 302 -6.04 -2.63 2.51
C LEU A 302 -5.10 -3.72 3.03
N GLU A 303 -4.61 -4.61 2.16
CA GLU A 303 -3.44 -5.46 2.41
C GLU A 303 -2.19 -4.78 1.82
N GLY A 304 -1.11 -4.73 2.61
CA GLY A 304 0.21 -4.34 2.15
C GLY A 304 1.02 -5.57 1.76
N ARG A 305 1.37 -5.68 0.48
CA ARG A 305 2.21 -6.75 -0.03
C ARG A 305 3.58 -6.23 -0.44
N PRO A 306 4.63 -6.42 0.38
CA PRO A 306 5.95 -5.89 0.08
C PRO A 306 6.55 -6.53 -1.17
N PHE A 307 7.21 -5.73 -1.99
CA PHE A 307 7.94 -6.25 -3.13
C PHE A 307 9.19 -7.01 -2.66
N THR A 308 9.49 -8.13 -3.32
CA THR A 308 10.68 -8.94 -3.04
C THR A 308 11.89 -8.52 -3.86
N LEU A 309 11.65 -7.91 -5.03
CA LEU A 309 12.65 -7.52 -6.02
C LEU A 309 13.22 -6.13 -5.69
N ARG A 310 14.54 -5.97 -5.75
CA ARG A 310 15.24 -4.70 -5.45
C ARG A 310 15.69 -3.99 -6.72
N SER A 311 15.51 -2.68 -6.77
CA SER A 311 15.87 -1.80 -7.88
C SER A 311 17.34 -1.42 -7.94
N ALA A 312 17.92 -1.05 -6.80
CA ALA A 312 19.26 -0.46 -6.74
C ALA A 312 20.10 -0.99 -5.57
N LYS A 313 21.41 -1.13 -5.81
CA LYS A 313 22.44 -1.41 -4.79
C LYS A 313 22.77 -0.18 -3.92
N HIS A 314 21.76 0.48 -3.39
CA HIS A 314 21.94 1.65 -2.53
C HIS A 314 21.26 1.41 -1.19
N ARG A 315 21.91 1.80 -0.07
CA ARG A 315 21.37 1.61 1.30
C ARG A 315 20.09 2.40 1.58
N PHE A 316 19.75 3.34 0.69
CA PHE A 316 18.53 4.13 0.72
C PHE A 316 17.68 3.91 -0.55
N ALA A 317 17.78 2.73 -1.17
CA ALA A 317 16.95 2.36 -2.31
C ALA A 317 15.56 1.98 -1.84
N HIS A 318 14.55 2.62 -2.43
CA HIS A 318 13.16 2.27 -2.22
C HIS A 318 12.87 0.94 -2.91
N ILE A 319 11.90 0.21 -2.37
CA ILE A 319 11.46 -1.05 -2.97
C ILE A 319 9.95 -1.13 -3.10
N GLY A 320 9.20 -0.29 -2.38
CA GLY A 320 7.75 -0.10 -2.56
C GLY A 320 6.84 -1.15 -1.92
N VAL A 321 5.59 -0.71 -1.74
CA VAL A 321 4.34 -1.39 -1.41
C VAL A 321 3.49 -1.87 -2.59
N GLU A 322 3.05 -3.13 -2.75
CA GLU A 322 1.80 -3.35 -3.51
C GLU A 322 0.62 -3.16 -2.55
N GLY A 323 -0.19 -2.12 -2.78
CA GLY A 323 -1.43 -1.87 -2.04
C GLY A 323 -2.59 -2.65 -2.67
N ILE A 324 -3.27 -3.48 -1.87
CA ILE A 324 -4.35 -4.35 -2.32
C ILE A 324 -5.64 -3.99 -1.58
N GLU A 325 -6.63 -3.47 -2.31
CA GLU A 325 -7.93 -3.15 -1.73
C GLU A 325 -8.78 -4.42 -1.54
N LEU A 326 -8.93 -4.83 -0.28
CA LEU A 326 -9.71 -6.02 0.07
C LEU A 326 -11.21 -5.75 -0.08
N GLY A 327 -11.64 -4.54 0.31
CA GLY A 327 -13.00 -4.07 0.12
C GLY A 327 -13.36 -2.91 1.03
N THR A 328 -14.59 -2.43 0.85
CA THR A 328 -15.18 -1.32 1.61
C THR A 328 -16.48 -1.77 2.27
N ALA A 329 -16.68 -1.43 3.53
CA ALA A 329 -17.89 -1.69 4.30
C ALA A 329 -18.49 -0.35 4.81
N PRO A 330 -19.79 -0.10 4.63
CA PRO A 330 -20.41 1.11 5.16
C PRO A 330 -20.42 1.08 6.70
N LEU A 331 -20.26 2.25 7.33
CA LEU A 331 -20.33 2.37 8.78
C LEU A 331 -21.77 2.31 9.28
N ALA A 332 -21.98 1.77 10.47
CA ALA A 332 -23.24 1.92 11.17
C ALA A 332 -23.45 3.38 11.64
N PRO A 333 -24.69 3.80 11.96
CA PRO A 333 -24.98 5.18 12.38
C PRO A 333 -24.18 5.66 13.60
N ASP A 334 -23.77 4.76 14.50
CA ASP A 334 -22.90 5.04 15.65
C ASP A 334 -21.40 5.13 15.30
N GLY A 335 -21.05 4.95 14.02
CA GLY A 335 -19.68 4.90 13.53
C GLY A 335 -18.98 3.55 13.75
N SER A 336 -19.69 2.51 14.18
CA SER A 336 -19.12 1.17 14.36
C SER A 336 -18.94 0.42 13.04
N PHE A 337 -17.97 -0.49 13.01
CA PHE A 337 -17.81 -1.47 11.92
C PHE A 337 -17.32 -2.82 12.43
N TYR A 338 -17.72 -3.90 11.76
CA TYR A 338 -17.25 -5.26 12.03
C TYR A 338 -16.96 -5.98 10.71
N VAL A 339 -15.71 -6.36 10.46
CA VAL A 339 -15.27 -6.92 9.16
C VAL A 339 -14.42 -8.17 9.33
N GLU A 340 -14.56 -9.11 8.39
CA GLU A 340 -13.70 -10.29 8.26
C GLU A 340 -12.55 -9.99 7.27
N VAL A 341 -11.32 -10.29 7.68
CA VAL A 341 -10.08 -9.97 6.97
C VAL A 341 -9.16 -11.20 6.93
N PRO A 342 -8.21 -11.29 5.97
CA PRO A 342 -7.28 -12.40 5.95
C PRO A 342 -6.36 -12.33 7.17
N ALA A 343 -6.15 -13.47 7.81
CA ALA A 343 -5.21 -13.57 8.91
C ALA A 343 -3.77 -13.64 8.40
N ASP A 344 -2.83 -13.27 9.26
CA ASP A 344 -1.39 -13.39 9.00
C ASP A 344 -0.94 -12.56 7.77
N ARG A 345 -1.58 -11.39 7.58
CA ARG A 345 -1.29 -10.39 6.54
C ARG A 345 -1.10 -9.02 7.18
N ALA A 346 -0.23 -8.19 6.60
CA ALA A 346 -0.16 -6.78 6.95
C ALA A 346 -1.36 -6.04 6.35
N LEU A 347 -2.11 -5.37 7.22
CA LEU A 347 -3.36 -4.69 6.93
C LEU A 347 -3.29 -3.22 7.33
N ALA A 348 -4.06 -2.38 6.65
CA ALA A 348 -4.30 -1.00 7.04
C ALA A 348 -5.80 -0.67 6.89
N ILE A 349 -6.25 0.31 7.69
CA ILE A 349 -7.64 0.77 7.73
C ILE A 349 -7.70 2.18 7.15
N GLN A 350 -8.69 2.47 6.31
CA GLN A 350 -8.97 3.81 5.83
C GLN A 350 -10.44 4.16 6.05
N LEU A 351 -10.69 5.36 6.55
CA LEU A 351 -12.01 5.95 6.64
C LEU A 351 -12.22 6.78 5.38
N VAL A 352 -13.29 6.49 4.64
CA VAL A 352 -13.53 7.05 3.31
C VAL A 352 -14.88 7.77 3.23
N ASP A 353 -14.96 8.73 2.31
CA ASP A 353 -16.21 9.41 1.98
C ASP A 353 -17.11 8.59 1.06
N ALA A 354 -18.28 9.14 0.72
CA ALA A 354 -19.28 8.47 -0.12
C ALA A 354 -18.73 8.08 -1.51
N GLU A 355 -17.79 8.84 -2.08
CA GLU A 355 -17.14 8.53 -3.36
C GLU A 355 -15.90 7.63 -3.21
N GLY A 356 -15.63 7.13 -2.00
CA GLY A 356 -14.51 6.24 -1.69
C GLY A 356 -13.15 6.94 -1.63
N ARG A 357 -13.11 8.27 -1.42
CA ARG A 357 -11.86 9.03 -1.21
C ARG A 357 -11.46 8.96 0.26
N SER A 358 -10.16 8.86 0.52
CA SER A 358 -9.61 8.82 1.88
C SER A 358 -9.96 10.10 2.65
N VAL A 359 -10.34 9.98 3.93
CA VAL A 359 -10.52 11.08 4.88
C VAL A 359 -9.54 10.94 6.05
N ILE A 360 -9.40 9.74 6.61
CA ILE A 360 -8.43 9.39 7.66
C ILE A 360 -7.80 8.04 7.31
N ASN A 361 -6.48 7.92 7.48
CA ASN A 361 -5.76 6.68 7.28
C ASN A 361 -5.17 6.20 8.60
N GLU A 362 -5.28 4.90 8.87
CA GLU A 362 -4.43 4.24 9.85
C GLU A 362 -2.99 4.32 9.34
N THR A 363 -2.11 4.86 10.17
CA THR A 363 -0.71 5.02 9.77
C THR A 363 0.03 3.70 9.89
N SER A 364 -0.42 2.78 10.76
CA SER A 364 0.28 1.56 11.15
C SER A 364 -0.19 0.27 10.50
N TRP A 365 0.77 -0.55 10.05
CA TRP A 365 0.46 -1.92 9.65
C TRP A 365 0.02 -2.73 10.86
N LEU A 366 -1.21 -3.22 10.81
CA LEU A 366 -1.76 -4.16 11.77
C LEU A 366 -1.88 -5.54 11.11
N TYR A 367 -2.13 -6.56 11.92
CA TYR A 367 -2.49 -7.88 11.44
C TYR A 367 -3.45 -8.51 12.44
N VAL A 368 -4.15 -9.55 12.02
CA VAL A 368 -4.91 -10.43 12.91
C VAL A 368 -4.39 -11.85 12.74
N ARG A 369 -4.40 -12.63 13.82
CA ARG A 369 -4.11 -14.06 13.79
C ARG A 369 -5.38 -14.87 13.44
N PRO A 370 -5.25 -16.16 13.08
CA PRO A 370 -6.38 -16.99 12.67
C PRO A 370 -7.45 -17.11 13.77
N GLY A 371 -8.68 -16.72 13.44
CA GLY A 371 -9.83 -16.70 14.37
C GLY A 371 -9.82 -15.54 15.39
N GLU A 372 -8.79 -14.69 15.37
CA GLU A 372 -8.70 -13.56 16.30
C GLU A 372 -9.79 -12.52 16.04
N ARG A 373 -10.40 -12.01 17.11
CA ARG A 373 -11.23 -10.80 17.06
C ARG A 373 -10.45 -9.63 17.67
N LEU A 374 -9.88 -8.80 16.81
CA LEU A 374 -9.13 -7.61 17.21
C LEU A 374 -10.11 -6.42 17.31
N SER A 375 -10.22 -5.81 18.48
CA SER A 375 -11.17 -4.71 18.73
C SER A 375 -10.53 -3.42 19.25
N CYS A 376 -11.11 -2.27 18.89
CA CYS A 376 -10.80 -0.96 19.45
C CYS A 376 -12.07 -0.18 19.86
N VAL A 377 -11.96 0.64 20.91
CA VAL A 377 -13.03 1.55 21.37
C VAL A 377 -13.24 2.71 20.38
N GLY A 378 -12.17 3.16 19.74
CA GLY A 378 -12.19 4.15 18.68
C GLY A 378 -10.79 4.35 18.10
N CYS A 379 -10.66 5.18 17.08
CA CYS A 379 -9.39 5.38 16.36
C CYS A 379 -8.29 5.91 17.32
N HIS A 380 -7.35 5.03 17.66
CA HIS A 380 -6.25 5.22 18.63
C HIS A 380 -6.66 5.42 20.11
N ASN A 381 -7.85 4.95 20.52
CA ASN A 381 -8.24 4.87 21.93
C ASN A 381 -7.71 3.60 22.63
N ARG A 382 -7.58 3.64 23.97
CA ARG A 382 -7.08 2.51 24.77
C ARG A 382 -8.04 1.31 24.61
N ARG A 383 -7.50 0.10 24.39
CA ARG A 383 -8.33 -1.11 24.23
C ARG A 383 -8.88 -1.67 25.54
N THR A 384 -8.27 -1.32 26.67
CA THR A 384 -8.74 -1.63 28.03
C THR A 384 -9.59 -0.51 28.61
N ALA A 385 -9.77 0.63 27.91
CA ALA A 385 -10.69 1.64 28.39
C ALA A 385 -12.10 1.04 28.40
N ALA A 386 -12.79 1.20 29.53
CA ALA A 386 -14.22 1.02 29.57
C ALA A 386 -14.83 1.93 28.49
N PRO A 387 -15.73 1.43 27.63
CA PRO A 387 -16.47 2.25 26.69
C PRO A 387 -17.11 3.43 27.44
N ALA A 388 -17.07 4.64 26.85
CA ALA A 388 -17.66 5.83 27.47
C ALA A 388 -19.18 5.67 27.73
N GLU A 389 -19.84 4.83 26.93
CA GLU A 389 -21.21 4.38 27.15
C GLU A 389 -21.26 2.84 27.07
N ALA A 390 -22.03 2.19 27.96
CA ALA A 390 -22.24 0.74 27.97
C ALA A 390 -23.12 0.24 26.80
N VAL A 391 -22.93 0.76 25.60
CA VAL A 391 -23.71 0.44 24.41
C VAL A 391 -22.95 -0.58 23.58
N ASN A 392 -23.58 -1.74 23.34
CA ASN A 392 -23.08 -2.73 22.40
C ASN A 392 -23.10 -2.12 20.98
N PRO A 393 -21.94 -1.96 20.30
CA PRO A 393 -21.86 -1.27 19.01
C PRO A 393 -22.77 -1.93 17.99
N ILE A 394 -23.47 -1.11 17.20
CA ILE A 394 -24.50 -1.58 16.27
C ILE A 394 -23.95 -2.66 15.34
N ALA A 395 -22.77 -2.46 14.75
CA ALA A 395 -22.17 -3.40 13.81
C ALA A 395 -21.88 -4.79 14.45
N ALA A 396 -21.61 -4.86 15.76
CA ALA A 396 -21.34 -6.13 16.43
C ALA A 396 -22.61 -6.97 16.71
N ARG A 397 -23.80 -6.38 16.56
CA ARG A 397 -25.08 -7.10 16.64
C ARG A 397 -25.33 -7.96 15.39
N PHE A 398 -24.55 -7.74 14.34
CA PHE A 398 -24.63 -8.44 13.06
C PHE A 398 -23.35 -9.24 12.79
N GLY A 399 -23.41 -10.15 11.82
CA GLY A 399 -22.22 -10.86 11.36
C GLY A 399 -21.19 -9.91 10.73
N PRO A 400 -19.90 -10.27 10.73
CA PRO A 400 -18.87 -9.43 10.13
C PRO A 400 -19.09 -9.32 8.61
N VAL A 401 -18.88 -8.13 8.06
CA VAL A 401 -18.89 -7.94 6.60
C VAL A 401 -17.68 -8.65 6.02
N ARG A 402 -17.93 -9.66 5.19
CA ARG A 402 -16.88 -10.40 4.49
C ARG A 402 -16.35 -9.58 3.32
N LEU A 403 -15.09 -9.16 3.39
CA LEU A 403 -14.42 -8.40 2.33
C LEU A 403 -13.69 -9.30 1.33
N MET A 404 -13.39 -10.55 1.71
CA MET A 404 -12.52 -11.48 0.98
C MET A 404 -13.27 -12.52 0.14
N GLY A 405 -12.61 -13.01 -0.92
CA GLY A 405 -12.78 -14.38 -1.42
C GLY A 405 -13.53 -14.56 -2.75
N ASP A 406 -14.03 -13.49 -3.36
CA ASP A 406 -14.80 -13.62 -4.60
C ASP A 406 -14.20 -12.85 -5.79
N ALA A 407 -13.59 -11.67 -5.58
CA ALA A 407 -13.17 -10.78 -6.67
C ALA A 407 -11.64 -10.60 -6.73
N PRO A 408 -11.04 -10.48 -7.93
CA PRO A 408 -9.72 -9.87 -8.06
C PRO A 408 -9.72 -8.49 -7.39
N PRO A 409 -8.81 -8.23 -6.43
CA PRO A 409 -8.77 -6.96 -5.73
C PRO A 409 -8.21 -5.86 -6.64
N HIS A 410 -8.57 -4.60 -6.34
CA HIS A 410 -7.90 -3.46 -6.96
C HIS A 410 -6.49 -3.34 -6.39
N ARG A 411 -5.49 -3.25 -7.26
CA ARG A 411 -4.06 -3.17 -6.90
C ARG A 411 -3.47 -1.86 -7.39
N TYR A 412 -2.64 -1.25 -6.57
CA TYR A 412 -1.94 -0.01 -6.89
C TYR A 412 -0.58 0.03 -6.22
N ARG A 413 0.31 0.88 -6.75
CA ARG A 413 1.60 1.11 -6.11
C ARG A 413 1.40 1.96 -4.86
N ALA A 414 1.79 1.40 -3.72
CA ALA A 414 1.82 2.07 -2.44
C ALA A 414 3.29 2.33 -2.05
N ASN A 415 3.51 3.41 -1.29
CA ASN A 415 4.78 3.65 -0.57
C ASN A 415 4.54 3.76 0.96
N ASN A 416 3.29 3.49 1.36
CA ASN A 416 2.72 2.93 2.59
C ASN A 416 1.18 2.94 2.31
N ALA A 417 0.37 2.07 2.90
CA ALA A 417 -1.09 2.25 2.89
C ALA A 417 -1.55 3.49 3.69
N GLY A 418 -0.63 4.11 4.46
CA GLY A 418 -0.90 5.22 5.39
C GLY A 418 -0.04 6.50 5.27
N ASN A 419 0.85 6.66 4.28
CA ASN A 419 1.66 7.90 4.13
C ASN A 419 0.79 9.13 3.86
N GLY A 420 0.51 9.86 4.93
CA GLY A 420 -0.32 11.05 4.94
C GLY A 420 0.45 12.29 4.53
N GLY A 421 0.11 12.84 3.37
CA GLY A 421 0.34 14.25 3.05
C GLY A 421 -0.75 14.90 2.23
N VAL A 422 -1.22 16.07 2.66
CA VAL A 422 -2.49 16.71 2.23
C VAL A 422 -3.54 15.62 1.93
N LEU A 423 -3.87 14.90 3.00
CA LEU A 423 -4.23 13.48 3.13
C LEU A 423 -5.32 12.82 2.24
N ASN A 424 -5.93 13.51 1.27
CA ASN A 424 -6.89 12.89 0.35
C ASN A 424 -6.29 12.73 -1.06
N LEU A 425 -5.57 13.74 -1.56
CA LEU A 425 -5.18 13.81 -2.97
C LEU A 425 -3.99 12.91 -3.32
N GLN A 426 -3.07 12.67 -2.39
CA GLN A 426 -1.90 11.83 -2.65
C GLN A 426 -2.27 10.34 -2.74
N PHE A 427 -3.19 9.88 -1.90
CA PHE A 427 -3.72 8.52 -1.98
C PHE A 427 -4.56 8.30 -3.22
N ASP A 428 -5.47 9.23 -3.52
CA ASP A 428 -6.25 9.16 -4.75
C ASP A 428 -5.32 9.20 -5.97
N ARG A 429 -4.23 9.98 -5.94
CA ARG A 429 -3.17 9.89 -6.97
C ARG A 429 -2.61 8.47 -7.10
N PHE A 430 -2.27 7.78 -6.01
CA PHE A 430 -1.73 6.43 -6.12
C PHE A 430 -2.78 5.42 -6.63
N ARG A 431 -4.02 5.51 -6.15
CA ARG A 431 -5.14 4.64 -6.58
C ARG A 431 -5.65 4.94 -8.00
N GLU A 432 -5.50 6.17 -8.48
CA GLU A 432 -6.03 6.58 -9.78
C GLU A 432 -4.91 6.66 -10.82
N ALA A 433 -3.77 7.30 -10.51
CA ALA A 433 -2.65 7.51 -11.45
C ALA A 433 -1.52 6.47 -11.35
N GLY A 434 -1.39 5.79 -10.20
CA GLY A 434 -0.40 4.74 -9.94
C GLY A 434 -1.01 3.33 -9.85
N ALA A 435 -2.28 3.17 -10.23
CA ALA A 435 -2.96 1.89 -10.14
C ALA A 435 -2.42 0.88 -11.14
N ILE A 436 -2.31 -0.36 -10.69
CA ILE A 436 -1.79 -1.47 -11.49
C ILE A 436 -2.93 -2.08 -12.31
N THR A 437 -4.12 -2.21 -11.72
CA THR A 437 -5.26 -2.92 -12.32
C THR A 437 -6.44 -2.01 -12.63
N LEU A 438 -6.22 -0.71 -12.87
CA LEU A 438 -7.29 0.21 -13.26
C LEU A 438 -7.74 -0.04 -14.70
N TYR A 439 -6.75 -0.24 -15.58
CA TYR A 439 -6.95 -0.60 -16.98
C TYR A 439 -6.40 -2.01 -17.20
N GLU A 440 -6.99 -2.73 -18.16
CA GLU A 440 -6.57 -4.09 -18.46
C GLU A 440 -5.15 -4.12 -19.05
N THR A 441 -4.28 -4.96 -18.47
CA THR A 441 -2.85 -5.06 -18.81
C THR A 441 -2.57 -5.93 -20.04
N ASP A 442 -3.48 -6.86 -20.37
CA ASP A 442 -3.33 -7.86 -21.43
C ASP A 442 -4.11 -7.52 -22.71
N ALA A 443 -4.74 -6.34 -22.77
CA ALA A 443 -5.65 -5.99 -23.85
C ALA A 443 -4.88 -5.75 -25.17
N ARG A 444 -4.95 -6.75 -26.06
CA ARG A 444 -4.69 -6.66 -27.50
C ARG A 444 -5.64 -5.68 -28.24
N TRP A 445 -6.16 -4.64 -27.59
CA TRP A 445 -7.33 -3.86 -28.02
C TRP A 445 -7.14 -2.34 -27.83
N GLY A 446 -7.54 -1.57 -28.86
CA GLY A 446 -7.37 -0.11 -28.96
C GLY A 446 -8.51 0.75 -28.42
N GLY A 447 -9.40 0.22 -27.56
CA GLY A 447 -10.51 0.99 -26.98
C GLY A 447 -10.07 1.98 -25.91
N GLY A 448 -10.76 3.13 -25.81
CA GLY A 448 -10.54 4.11 -24.74
C GLY A 448 -11.28 3.79 -23.44
N ARG A 449 -11.25 4.73 -22.47
CA ARG A 449 -11.97 4.64 -21.19
C ARG A 449 -13.43 4.17 -21.33
N GLY A 450 -14.13 4.62 -22.37
CA GLY A 450 -15.52 4.21 -22.63
C GLY A 450 -15.70 2.71 -22.84
N ALA A 451 -14.75 2.07 -23.53
CA ALA A 451 -14.74 0.62 -23.73
C ALA A 451 -14.47 -0.11 -22.42
N ASP A 452 -13.55 0.39 -21.57
CA ASP A 452 -13.29 -0.19 -20.25
C ASP A 452 -14.53 -0.11 -19.35
N VAL A 453 -15.21 1.05 -19.31
CA VAL A 453 -16.47 1.22 -18.56
C VAL A 453 -17.55 0.27 -19.08
N ALA A 454 -17.74 0.18 -20.41
CA ALA A 454 -18.71 -0.74 -21.01
C ALA A 454 -18.40 -2.20 -20.67
N ARG A 455 -17.12 -2.60 -20.68
CA ARG A 455 -16.68 -3.94 -20.28
C ARG A 455 -17.02 -4.21 -18.82
N PHE A 456 -16.68 -3.29 -17.90
CA PHE A 456 -17.01 -3.47 -16.48
C PHE A 456 -18.53 -3.52 -16.26
N CYS A 457 -19.30 -2.68 -16.96
CA CYS A 457 -20.76 -2.78 -16.95
C CYS A 457 -21.25 -4.16 -17.40
N GLY A 458 -20.71 -4.72 -18.48
CA GLY A 458 -21.06 -6.08 -18.93
C GLY A 458 -20.64 -7.18 -17.95
N LEU A 459 -19.55 -6.99 -17.20
CA LEU A 459 -19.12 -7.93 -16.16
C LEU A 459 -20.07 -7.96 -14.94
N LEU A 460 -20.96 -6.96 -14.77
CA LEU A 460 -22.03 -7.02 -13.77
C LEU A 460 -23.06 -8.12 -14.08
N ASP A 461 -23.18 -8.55 -15.34
CA ASP A 461 -24.09 -9.62 -15.76
C ASP A 461 -23.42 -11.02 -15.75
N SER A 462 -22.13 -11.10 -15.38
CA SER A 462 -21.35 -12.36 -15.35
C SER A 462 -21.97 -13.42 -14.43
N ALA A 463 -21.99 -14.70 -14.82
CA ALA A 463 -22.41 -15.78 -13.92
C ALA A 463 -21.53 -15.91 -12.65
N GLU A 464 -20.26 -15.48 -12.74
CA GLU A 464 -19.35 -15.47 -11.60
C GLU A 464 -19.57 -14.23 -10.72
N LYS A 465 -20.12 -14.44 -9.51
CA LYS A 465 -20.29 -13.43 -8.44
C LYS A 465 -19.05 -12.55 -8.24
N GLY A 466 -17.87 -13.17 -8.30
CA GLY A 466 -16.59 -12.52 -8.17
C GLY A 466 -16.32 -11.41 -9.15
N ARG A 467 -16.62 -11.65 -10.43
CA ARG A 467 -16.46 -10.65 -11.50
C ARG A 467 -17.43 -9.50 -11.32
N LYS A 468 -18.66 -9.74 -10.85
CA LYS A 468 -19.63 -8.68 -10.52
C LYS A 468 -19.10 -7.74 -9.44
N ILE A 469 -18.56 -8.31 -8.35
CA ILE A 469 -17.99 -7.52 -7.24
C ILE A 469 -16.77 -6.72 -7.73
N ALA A 470 -15.87 -7.33 -8.50
CA ALA A 470 -14.71 -6.64 -9.07
C ALA A 470 -15.14 -5.49 -9.99
N ALA A 471 -16.14 -5.72 -10.85
CA ALA A 471 -16.69 -4.71 -11.74
C ALA A 471 -17.29 -3.54 -10.97
N ALA A 472 -18.14 -3.78 -9.98
CA ALA A 472 -18.73 -2.70 -9.16
C ALA A 472 -17.65 -1.86 -8.46
N ARG A 473 -16.61 -2.49 -7.91
CA ARG A 473 -15.48 -1.80 -7.27
C ARG A 473 -14.67 -0.96 -8.27
N GLN A 474 -14.38 -1.49 -9.46
CA GLN A 474 -13.67 -0.74 -10.50
C GLN A 474 -14.49 0.44 -11.01
N LEU A 475 -15.79 0.25 -11.22
CA LEU A 475 -16.71 1.33 -11.59
C LEU A 475 -16.76 2.43 -10.52
N ALA A 476 -16.75 2.07 -9.23
CA ALA A 476 -16.68 3.03 -8.12
C ALA A 476 -15.40 3.89 -8.15
N ILE A 477 -14.27 3.35 -8.62
CA ILE A 477 -13.01 4.10 -8.78
C ILE A 477 -13.07 5.00 -10.03
N LEU A 478 -13.64 4.49 -11.14
CA LEU A 478 -13.77 5.26 -12.38
C LEU A 478 -14.80 6.39 -12.28
N ARG A 479 -15.79 6.29 -11.40
CA ARG A 479 -16.83 7.32 -11.17
C ARG A 479 -17.49 7.80 -12.46
N ASP A 480 -17.77 6.87 -13.37
CA ASP A 480 -18.35 7.16 -14.67
C ASP A 480 -19.87 6.95 -14.67
N ARG A 481 -20.64 7.96 -15.06
CA ARG A 481 -22.11 7.95 -14.98
C ARG A 481 -22.78 7.02 -15.97
N ARG A 482 -22.05 6.54 -16.99
CA ARG A 482 -22.53 5.47 -17.87
C ARG A 482 -22.81 4.17 -17.11
N ALA A 483 -22.17 4.00 -15.95
CA ALA A 483 -22.38 2.84 -15.09
C ALA A 483 -23.66 2.90 -14.24
N ALA A 484 -24.32 4.06 -14.12
CA ALA A 484 -25.47 4.23 -13.24
C ALA A 484 -26.58 3.20 -13.50
N GLY A 485 -27.00 3.02 -14.76
CA GLY A 485 -28.04 2.06 -15.14
C GLY A 485 -27.67 0.61 -14.79
N PRO A 486 -26.54 0.08 -15.29
CA PRO A 486 -26.07 -1.27 -14.94
C PRO A 486 -25.91 -1.50 -13.43
N LEU A 487 -25.43 -0.51 -12.68
CA LEU A 487 -25.32 -0.61 -11.23
C LEU A 487 -26.68 -0.63 -10.52
N VAL A 488 -27.67 0.13 -11.00
CA VAL A 488 -29.06 0.05 -10.52
C VAL A 488 -29.64 -1.35 -10.75
N SER A 489 -29.38 -1.97 -11.90
CA SER A 489 -29.76 -3.36 -12.14
C SER A 489 -29.07 -4.32 -11.15
N ALA A 490 -27.78 -4.09 -10.86
CA ALA A 490 -27.02 -4.88 -9.90
C ALA A 490 -27.52 -4.76 -8.44
N LEU A 491 -28.33 -3.76 -8.11
CA LEU A 491 -29.05 -3.68 -6.82
C LEU A 491 -30.11 -4.79 -6.66
N LYS A 492 -30.44 -5.54 -7.72
CA LYS A 492 -31.43 -6.64 -7.68
C LYS A 492 -30.79 -8.02 -7.65
N GLU A 493 -29.46 -8.07 -7.56
CA GLU A 493 -28.70 -9.31 -7.56
C GLU A 493 -28.96 -10.18 -6.32
N ALA A 494 -28.88 -11.50 -6.48
CA ALA A 494 -29.13 -12.44 -5.38
C ALA A 494 -28.11 -12.26 -4.23
N SER A 495 -26.86 -11.93 -4.57
CA SER A 495 -25.77 -11.74 -3.61
C SER A 495 -25.83 -10.35 -2.94
N CYS A 496 -25.98 -10.30 -1.62
CA CYS A 496 -25.94 -9.05 -0.87
C CYS A 496 -24.62 -8.29 -1.01
N GLN A 497 -23.48 -8.98 -1.19
CA GLN A 497 -22.20 -8.34 -1.47
C GLN A 497 -22.21 -7.61 -2.81
N VAL A 498 -22.87 -8.15 -3.85
CA VAL A 498 -22.98 -7.46 -5.14
C VAL A 498 -23.85 -6.22 -4.99
N ARG A 499 -25.02 -6.34 -4.34
CA ARG A 499 -25.92 -5.21 -4.07
C ARG A 499 -25.25 -4.10 -3.25
N MET A 500 -24.51 -4.45 -2.19
CA MET A 500 -23.78 -3.50 -1.36
C MET A 500 -22.70 -2.76 -2.16
N ASN A 501 -21.87 -3.48 -2.94
CA ASN A 501 -20.84 -2.83 -3.76
C ASN A 501 -21.48 -1.98 -4.88
N ALA A 502 -22.62 -2.39 -5.43
CA ALA A 502 -23.36 -1.60 -6.42
C ALA A 502 -23.91 -0.30 -5.80
N ALA A 503 -24.49 -0.36 -4.60
CA ALA A 503 -24.98 0.82 -3.87
C ALA A 503 -23.83 1.79 -3.53
N LEU A 504 -22.68 1.28 -3.05
CA LEU A 504 -21.49 2.11 -2.81
C LEU A 504 -20.96 2.73 -4.12
N ALA A 505 -20.93 1.98 -5.22
CA ALA A 505 -20.50 2.50 -6.52
C ALA A 505 -21.46 3.58 -7.05
N LEU A 506 -22.76 3.46 -6.79
CA LEU A 506 -23.76 4.45 -7.18
C LEU A 506 -23.61 5.80 -6.45
N ALA A 507 -22.91 5.86 -5.32
CA ALA A 507 -22.55 7.16 -4.73
C ALA A 507 -21.65 7.97 -5.69
N GLY A 508 -20.66 7.33 -6.33
CA GLY A 508 -19.75 8.00 -7.29
C GLY A 508 -20.20 7.95 -8.76
N CYS A 509 -21.04 7.00 -9.14
CA CYS A 509 -21.52 6.83 -10.52
C CYS A 509 -22.95 7.34 -10.75
N GLY A 510 -23.73 7.52 -9.67
CA GLY A 510 -25.16 7.76 -9.75
C GLY A 510 -25.54 9.14 -10.27
N ASP A 511 -26.81 9.24 -10.66
CA ASP A 511 -27.49 10.49 -10.95
C ASP A 511 -28.96 10.38 -10.53
N ARG A 512 -29.80 11.35 -10.93
CA ARG A 512 -31.25 11.36 -10.63
C ARG A 512 -31.94 10.02 -10.92
N ARG A 513 -31.48 9.26 -11.92
CA ARG A 513 -32.06 7.95 -12.33
C ARG A 513 -31.76 6.83 -11.33
N ALA A 514 -30.67 6.94 -10.57
CA ALA A 514 -30.29 5.94 -9.58
C ALA A 514 -31.14 6.00 -8.30
N VAL A 515 -31.73 7.15 -8.02
CA VAL A 515 -32.43 7.45 -6.75
C VAL A 515 -33.59 6.50 -6.50
N GLY A 516 -34.36 6.13 -7.53
CA GLY A 516 -35.44 5.15 -7.39
C GLY A 516 -34.94 3.77 -6.94
N GLY A 517 -33.88 3.25 -7.58
CA GLY A 517 -33.29 1.96 -7.18
C GLY A 517 -32.67 1.99 -5.79
N LEU A 518 -32.09 3.13 -5.40
CA LEU A 518 -31.52 3.31 -4.06
C LEU A 518 -32.62 3.42 -2.98
N LEU A 519 -33.76 4.02 -3.28
CA LEU A 519 -34.94 4.01 -2.41
C LEU A 519 -35.46 2.59 -2.17
N ASP A 520 -35.44 1.75 -3.20
CA ASP A 520 -35.79 0.33 -3.08
C ASP A 520 -34.77 -0.40 -2.20
N ALA A 521 -33.47 -0.09 -2.35
CA ALA A 521 -32.40 -0.67 -1.53
C ALA A 521 -32.52 -0.34 -0.03
N LEU A 522 -33.22 0.75 0.36
CA LEU A 522 -33.53 1.02 1.78
C LEU A 522 -34.47 -0.03 2.39
N GLY A 523 -35.16 -0.82 1.57
CA GLY A 523 -36.00 -1.95 1.98
C GLY A 523 -35.32 -3.32 1.87
N ASP A 524 -34.02 -3.39 1.54
CA ASP A 524 -33.29 -4.65 1.39
C ASP A 524 -33.32 -5.47 2.69
N ALA A 525 -33.27 -6.79 2.60
CA ALA A 525 -33.19 -7.66 3.78
C ALA A 525 -31.87 -7.49 4.56
N GLU A 526 -30.77 -7.20 3.86
CA GLU A 526 -29.44 -7.04 4.44
C GLU A 526 -29.20 -5.60 4.94
N PRO A 527 -28.96 -5.38 6.25
CA PRO A 527 -28.71 -4.04 6.82
C PRO A 527 -27.59 -3.26 6.13
N PHE A 528 -26.48 -3.92 5.75
CA PHE A 528 -25.37 -3.24 5.09
C PHE A 528 -25.70 -2.79 3.66
N VAL A 529 -26.65 -3.44 2.98
CA VAL A 529 -27.18 -2.95 1.69
C VAL A 529 -28.06 -1.72 1.91
N ARG A 530 -28.94 -1.74 2.92
CA ARG A 530 -29.75 -0.57 3.32
C ARG A 530 -28.87 0.63 3.67
N GLN A 531 -27.82 0.42 4.44
CA GLN A 531 -26.88 1.46 4.84
C GLN A 531 -26.12 2.03 3.63
N ALA A 532 -25.62 1.19 2.72
CA ALA A 532 -24.97 1.65 1.49
C ALA A 532 -25.94 2.44 0.60
N GLY A 533 -27.21 2.01 0.50
CA GLY A 533 -28.27 2.74 -0.21
C GLY A 533 -28.54 4.12 0.40
N HIS A 534 -28.58 4.19 1.73
CA HIS A 534 -28.74 5.46 2.45
C HIS A 534 -27.58 6.43 2.22
N VAL A 535 -26.33 5.95 2.33
CA VAL A 535 -25.12 6.75 2.04
C VAL A 535 -25.17 7.34 0.64
N ALA A 536 -25.55 6.53 -0.36
CA ALA A 536 -25.67 7.00 -1.74
C ALA A 536 -26.82 8.01 -1.91
N LEU A 537 -27.98 7.81 -1.28
CA LEU A 537 -29.09 8.77 -1.32
C LEU A 537 -28.73 10.12 -0.69
N GLU A 538 -28.07 10.10 0.47
CA GLU A 538 -27.58 11.31 1.14
C GLU A 538 -26.65 12.09 0.20
N HIS A 539 -25.68 11.40 -0.42
CA HIS A 539 -24.72 12.01 -1.34
C HIS A 539 -25.35 12.56 -2.63
N LEU A 540 -26.26 11.81 -3.24
CA LEU A 540 -26.89 12.18 -4.53
C LEU A 540 -27.98 13.26 -4.38
N THR A 541 -28.51 13.48 -3.17
CA THR A 541 -29.61 14.43 -2.94
C THR A 541 -29.24 15.60 -2.03
N GLY A 542 -28.14 15.49 -1.26
CA GLY A 542 -27.79 16.42 -0.19
C GLY A 542 -28.82 16.48 0.94
N GLY A 543 -29.73 15.51 1.00
CA GLY A 543 -30.75 15.41 2.04
C GLY A 543 -30.17 14.79 3.31
N ALA A 544 -30.45 15.39 4.47
CA ALA A 544 -30.05 14.86 5.77
C ALA A 544 -31.26 14.24 6.47
N ILE A 545 -31.51 12.96 6.22
CA ILE A 545 -32.62 12.21 6.82
C ILE A 545 -32.04 11.17 7.79
N ASP A 546 -32.46 11.25 9.05
CA ASP A 546 -32.14 10.24 10.05
C ASP A 546 -32.61 8.84 9.60
N PHE A 547 -31.67 7.90 9.57
CA PHE A 547 -31.89 6.55 9.08
C PHE A 547 -31.00 5.58 9.86
N ASP A 548 -31.63 4.56 10.44
CA ASP A 548 -30.92 3.47 11.10
C ASP A 548 -31.15 2.19 10.29
N ALA A 549 -30.16 1.80 9.50
CA ALA A 549 -30.23 0.60 8.68
C ALA A 549 -30.31 -0.70 9.51
N PHE A 550 -29.95 -0.67 10.79
CA PHE A 550 -29.71 -1.85 11.61
C PHE A 550 -30.86 -2.13 12.60
N ASP A 551 -31.89 -1.31 12.60
CA ASP A 551 -33.15 -1.53 13.30
C ASP A 551 -34.29 -1.57 12.29
N ALA A 552 -35.08 -2.65 12.26
CA ALA A 552 -36.07 -2.86 11.21
C ALA A 552 -37.17 -1.78 11.20
N GLU A 553 -37.66 -1.38 12.37
CA GLU A 553 -38.73 -0.38 12.49
C GLU A 553 -38.22 1.02 12.14
N ARG A 554 -37.06 1.40 12.67
CA ARG A 554 -36.42 2.69 12.37
C ARG A 554 -36.00 2.78 10.91
N SER A 555 -35.52 1.69 10.32
CA SER A 555 -35.18 1.63 8.90
C SER A 555 -36.43 1.84 8.04
N GLN A 556 -37.54 1.17 8.34
CA GLN A 556 -38.80 1.36 7.61
C GLN A 556 -39.33 2.79 7.73
N LYS A 557 -39.32 3.37 8.94
CA LYS A 557 -39.70 4.78 9.17
C LYS A 557 -38.77 5.76 8.44
N GLY A 558 -37.45 5.52 8.48
CA GLY A 558 -36.47 6.29 7.74
C GLY A 558 -36.68 6.22 6.23
N ALA A 559 -36.96 5.04 5.68
CA ALA A 559 -37.29 4.87 4.27
C ALA A 559 -38.59 5.59 3.88
N ALA A 560 -39.60 5.61 4.76
CA ALA A 560 -40.83 6.39 4.55
C ALA A 560 -40.54 7.91 4.56
N ARG A 561 -39.69 8.39 5.48
CA ARG A 561 -39.23 9.78 5.52
C ARG A 561 -38.48 10.17 4.24
N TRP A 562 -37.60 9.30 3.73
CA TRP A 562 -36.93 9.50 2.44
C TRP A 562 -37.90 9.60 1.27
N ARG A 563 -38.90 8.71 1.20
CA ARG A 563 -39.95 8.78 0.16
C ARG A 563 -40.76 10.07 0.27
N ALA A 564 -41.12 10.49 1.48
CA ALA A 564 -41.84 11.75 1.70
C ALA A 564 -40.98 12.98 1.32
N TYR A 565 -39.68 12.98 1.66
CA TYR A 565 -38.76 14.04 1.27
C TYR A 565 -38.71 14.20 -0.26
N LEU A 566 -38.55 13.09 -1.00
CA LEU A 566 -38.47 13.12 -2.47
C LEU A 566 -39.83 13.33 -3.16
N ALA A 567 -40.95 13.05 -2.47
CA ALA A 567 -42.28 13.38 -2.97
C ALA A 567 -42.61 14.88 -2.80
N ASN A 568 -42.08 15.51 -1.75
CA ASN A 568 -42.34 16.92 -1.42
C ASN A 568 -41.32 17.89 -2.00
N ASN A 569 -40.18 17.40 -2.48
CA ASN A 569 -39.13 18.21 -3.08
C ASN A 569 -38.83 17.67 -4.48
N ASP A 570 -39.27 18.39 -5.50
CA ASP A 570 -38.84 18.11 -6.87
C ASP A 570 -37.34 18.42 -7.05
N TRP A 571 -36.79 17.99 -8.19
CA TRP A 571 -35.38 18.16 -8.46
C TRP A 571 -34.95 19.62 -8.56
N GLU A 572 -35.84 20.52 -8.98
CA GLU A 572 -35.55 21.96 -9.04
C GLU A 572 -35.41 22.54 -7.63
N THR A 573 -36.27 22.14 -6.70
CA THR A 573 -36.21 22.53 -5.29
C THR A 573 -34.95 22.01 -4.61
N ILE A 574 -34.60 20.74 -4.83
CA ILE A 574 -33.37 20.13 -4.31
C ILE A 574 -32.14 20.87 -4.87
N GLU A 575 -32.10 21.09 -6.17
CA GLU A 575 -31.01 21.78 -6.85
C GLU A 575 -30.84 23.22 -6.34
N LYS A 576 -31.94 23.96 -6.17
CA LYS A 576 -31.92 25.31 -5.59
C LYS A 576 -31.32 25.31 -4.19
N GLY A 577 -31.75 24.39 -3.32
CA GLY A 577 -31.22 24.28 -1.96
C GLY A 577 -29.71 23.97 -1.93
N LEU A 578 -29.20 23.24 -2.91
CA LEU A 578 -27.75 23.00 -3.05
C LEU A 578 -27.00 24.23 -3.56
N ILE A 579 -27.58 24.98 -4.50
CA ILE A 579 -27.03 26.25 -4.99
C ILE A 579 -26.92 27.25 -3.82
N ASP A 580 -27.96 27.37 -3.00
CA ASP A 580 -27.95 28.26 -1.82
C ASP A 580 -26.82 27.88 -0.85
N ARG A 581 -26.51 26.58 -0.70
CA ARG A 581 -25.41 26.09 0.15
C ARG A 581 -24.02 26.41 -0.41
N LEU A 582 -23.86 26.71 -1.70
CA LEU A 582 -22.56 27.14 -2.24
C LEU A 582 -22.09 28.47 -1.64
N GLY A 583 -23.03 29.30 -1.15
CA GLY A 583 -22.73 30.55 -0.44
C GLY A 583 -22.63 30.41 1.09
N ASN A 584 -22.57 29.19 1.64
CA ASN A 584 -22.50 28.96 3.08
C ASN A 584 -21.08 29.26 3.63
N ALA A 585 -20.99 29.72 4.88
CA ALA A 585 -19.70 29.91 5.55
C ALA A 585 -19.01 28.58 5.93
N ASP A 586 -19.77 27.49 6.05
CA ASP A 586 -19.26 26.16 6.34
C ASP A 586 -18.72 25.47 5.08
N ALA A 587 -17.39 25.37 4.99
CA ALA A 587 -16.69 24.76 3.86
C ALA A 587 -17.07 23.28 3.61
N ALA A 588 -17.50 22.54 4.65
CA ALA A 588 -17.94 21.16 4.47
C ALA A 588 -19.27 21.10 3.70
N GLN A 589 -20.19 22.03 4.00
CA GLN A 589 -21.48 22.15 3.30
C GLN A 589 -21.29 22.62 1.86
N VAL A 590 -20.41 23.60 1.62
CA VAL A 590 -20.08 24.06 0.25
C VAL A 590 -19.48 22.93 -0.58
N HIS A 591 -18.53 22.18 0.01
CA HIS A 591 -17.91 21.02 -0.64
C HIS A 591 -18.95 19.96 -1.01
N SER A 592 -19.78 19.53 -0.05
CA SER A 592 -20.83 18.54 -0.29
C SER A 592 -21.82 19.03 -1.36
N ALA A 593 -22.24 20.29 -1.33
CA ALA A 593 -23.14 20.86 -2.32
C ALA A 593 -22.53 20.83 -3.73
N ALA A 594 -21.26 21.21 -3.89
CA ALA A 594 -20.57 21.17 -5.18
C ALA A 594 -20.52 19.75 -5.76
N GLU A 595 -20.27 18.74 -4.92
CA GLU A 595 -20.23 17.33 -5.34
C GLU A 595 -21.61 16.82 -5.73
N THR A 596 -22.62 17.03 -4.89
CA THR A 596 -24.00 16.63 -5.17
C THR A 596 -24.51 17.28 -6.46
N LEU A 597 -24.21 18.56 -6.71
CA LEU A 597 -24.54 19.22 -7.97
C LEU A 597 -23.88 18.53 -9.19
N GLY A 598 -22.69 17.94 -9.06
CA GLY A 598 -22.08 17.12 -10.11
C GLY A 598 -22.90 15.89 -10.50
N HIS A 599 -23.72 15.38 -9.59
CA HIS A 599 -24.57 14.20 -9.78
C HIS A 599 -26.00 14.50 -10.20
N ILE A 600 -26.53 15.68 -9.88
CA ILE A 600 -27.93 16.00 -10.17
C ILE A 600 -28.16 17.37 -10.78
N GLY A 601 -27.15 18.20 -10.96
CA GLY A 601 -27.29 19.56 -11.47
C GLY A 601 -27.83 19.62 -12.90
N GLY A 602 -28.82 20.49 -13.11
CA GLY A 602 -29.31 20.93 -14.40
C GLY A 602 -28.58 22.21 -14.84
N ALA A 603 -29.27 23.07 -15.59
CA ALA A 603 -28.69 24.31 -16.11
C ALA A 603 -28.32 25.31 -15.00
N ALA A 604 -29.17 25.44 -13.97
CA ALA A 604 -28.95 26.37 -12.86
C ALA A 604 -27.72 25.97 -12.02
N GLY A 605 -27.59 24.68 -11.68
CA GLY A 605 -26.44 24.14 -10.96
C GLY A 605 -25.13 24.30 -11.74
N LYS A 606 -25.15 24.04 -13.06
CA LYS A 606 -24.01 24.32 -13.95
C LYS A 606 -23.59 25.79 -13.89
N ALA A 607 -24.55 26.70 -14.04
CA ALA A 607 -24.29 28.13 -13.97
C ALA A 607 -23.70 28.56 -12.61
N ALA A 608 -24.27 28.07 -11.51
CA ALA A 608 -23.79 28.35 -10.16
C ALA A 608 -22.37 27.81 -9.90
N LEU A 609 -22.06 26.60 -10.36
CA LEU A 609 -20.71 26.03 -10.26
C LEU A 609 -19.67 26.83 -11.06
N ARG A 610 -20.03 27.31 -12.26
CA ARG A 610 -19.16 28.18 -13.06
C ARG A 610 -18.90 29.52 -12.36
N ALA A 611 -19.95 30.16 -11.84
CA ALA A 611 -19.84 31.41 -11.10
C ALA A 611 -18.96 31.24 -9.85
N TYR A 612 -19.19 30.17 -9.09
CA TYR A 612 -18.36 29.82 -7.94
C TYR A 612 -16.88 29.67 -8.31
N LEU A 613 -16.57 28.98 -9.42
CA LEU A 613 -15.19 28.87 -9.88
C LEU A 613 -14.61 30.22 -10.31
N GLN A 614 -15.36 31.05 -11.02
CA GLN A 614 -14.87 32.38 -11.43
C GLN A 614 -14.47 33.24 -10.22
N GLU A 615 -15.25 33.18 -9.14
CA GLU A 615 -15.05 34.00 -7.93
C GLU A 615 -14.07 33.38 -6.94
N HIS A 616 -14.16 32.07 -6.70
CA HIS A 616 -13.57 31.41 -5.52
C HIS A 616 -12.59 30.27 -5.82
N HIS A 617 -12.22 30.01 -7.07
CA HIS A 617 -11.29 28.90 -7.41
C HIS A 617 -9.94 28.99 -6.68
N ASN A 618 -9.58 30.17 -6.19
CA ASN A 618 -8.35 30.41 -5.45
C ASN A 618 -8.47 30.31 -3.92
N GLU A 619 -9.66 30.19 -3.35
CA GLU A 619 -9.86 30.24 -1.90
C GLU A 619 -9.68 28.86 -1.23
N ASN A 620 -10.41 27.85 -1.72
CA ASN A 620 -10.35 26.50 -1.16
C ASN A 620 -10.10 25.47 -2.27
N GLN A 621 -8.91 24.88 -2.26
CA GLN A 621 -8.49 23.91 -3.26
C GLN A 621 -9.42 22.69 -3.36
N ARG A 622 -9.94 22.16 -2.25
CA ARG A 622 -10.80 20.97 -2.26
C ARG A 622 -12.14 21.26 -2.95
N ILE A 623 -12.73 22.41 -2.62
CA ILE A 623 -14.01 22.84 -3.21
C ILE A 623 -13.83 23.17 -4.71
N ALA A 624 -12.74 23.86 -5.07
CA ALA A 624 -12.44 24.14 -6.48
C ALA A 624 -12.28 22.84 -7.30
N ILE A 625 -11.57 21.84 -6.77
CA ILE A 625 -11.45 20.51 -7.41
C ILE A 625 -12.81 19.84 -7.53
N ALA A 626 -13.64 19.85 -6.47
CA ALA A 626 -14.98 19.29 -6.50
C ALA A 626 -15.87 19.97 -7.57
N ALA A 627 -15.87 21.30 -7.64
CA ALA A 627 -16.64 22.06 -8.61
C ALA A 627 -16.18 21.82 -10.06
N MET A 628 -14.87 21.76 -10.32
CA MET A 628 -14.34 21.40 -11.65
C MET A 628 -14.77 19.99 -12.07
N ARG A 629 -14.64 19.01 -11.17
CA ARG A 629 -15.07 17.63 -11.41
C ARG A 629 -16.57 17.53 -11.65
N ALA A 630 -17.37 18.30 -10.91
CA ALA A 630 -18.82 18.38 -11.09
C ALA A 630 -19.17 18.87 -12.50
N LEU A 631 -18.58 19.97 -12.97
CA LEU A 631 -18.78 20.48 -14.34
C LEU A 631 -18.34 19.46 -15.41
N GLY A 632 -17.23 18.77 -15.17
CA GLY A 632 -16.77 17.66 -16.00
C GLY A 632 -17.80 16.52 -16.10
N SER A 633 -18.29 16.04 -14.95
CA SER A 633 -19.30 14.97 -14.84
C SER A 633 -20.66 15.35 -15.41
N LEU A 634 -21.00 16.64 -15.42
CA LEU A 634 -22.20 17.20 -16.04
C LEU A 634 -22.02 17.51 -17.54
N GLN A 635 -20.81 17.29 -18.07
CA GLN A 635 -20.39 17.58 -19.45
C GLN A 635 -20.79 19.00 -19.90
N ASP A 636 -20.52 19.99 -19.04
CA ASP A 636 -20.90 21.38 -19.31
C ASP A 636 -19.98 22.07 -20.31
N ALA A 637 -20.41 22.18 -21.57
CA ALA A 637 -19.62 22.80 -22.64
C ALA A 637 -19.30 24.29 -22.40
N GLU A 638 -20.20 25.01 -21.70
CA GLU A 638 -20.00 26.43 -21.36
C GLU A 638 -18.93 26.62 -20.27
N ALA A 639 -18.59 25.58 -19.51
CA ALA A 639 -17.50 25.62 -18.54
C ALA A 639 -16.10 25.60 -19.18
N VAL A 640 -15.97 25.29 -20.48
CA VAL A 640 -14.66 25.17 -21.15
C VAL A 640 -13.85 26.45 -21.02
N GLY A 641 -14.48 27.62 -21.05
CA GLY A 641 -13.80 28.92 -20.86
C GLY A 641 -13.10 29.02 -19.51
N VAL A 642 -13.87 28.98 -18.42
CA VAL A 642 -13.33 29.09 -17.04
C VAL A 642 -12.33 27.98 -16.72
N LEU A 643 -12.57 26.75 -17.19
CA LEU A 643 -11.64 25.63 -17.00
C LEU A 643 -10.32 25.85 -17.76
N THR A 644 -10.37 26.44 -18.97
CA THR A 644 -9.19 26.77 -19.75
C THR A 644 -8.37 27.87 -19.07
N GLU A 645 -9.03 28.88 -18.50
CA GLU A 645 -8.37 29.93 -17.73
C GLU A 645 -7.63 29.35 -16.53
N ILE A 646 -8.31 28.58 -15.68
CA ILE A 646 -7.71 27.92 -14.51
C ILE A 646 -6.56 27.00 -14.93
N PHE A 647 -6.75 26.20 -15.99
CA PHE A 647 -5.71 25.32 -16.52
C PHE A 647 -4.47 26.09 -16.97
N LYS A 648 -4.64 27.13 -17.82
CA LYS A 648 -3.53 27.91 -18.37
C LYS A 648 -2.80 28.73 -17.30
N GLU A 649 -3.52 29.27 -16.32
CA GLU A 649 -2.93 30.00 -15.18
C GLU A 649 -1.99 29.09 -14.36
N ASN A 650 -2.34 27.81 -14.20
CA ASN A 650 -1.68 26.92 -13.26
C ASN A 650 -0.71 25.92 -13.90
N MET A 651 -0.88 25.55 -15.19
CA MET A 651 -0.12 24.46 -15.83
C MET A 651 1.40 24.66 -15.87
N ARG A 652 1.92 25.87 -15.67
CA ARG A 652 3.37 26.17 -15.65
C ARG A 652 3.79 27.00 -14.42
N LYS A 653 2.89 27.17 -13.46
CA LYS A 653 3.10 28.01 -12.28
C LYS A 653 3.95 27.24 -11.27
N ASP A 654 5.15 27.76 -10.99
CA ASP A 654 6.00 27.22 -9.94
C ASP A 654 5.33 27.46 -8.58
N PRO A 655 5.06 26.40 -7.79
CA PRO A 655 4.48 26.55 -6.45
C PRO A 655 5.42 27.21 -5.42
N GLY A 656 6.67 27.49 -5.77
CA GLY A 656 7.66 28.10 -4.87
C GLY A 656 8.25 27.11 -3.86
N LYS A 657 8.23 25.82 -4.19
CA LYS A 657 8.68 24.76 -3.29
C LYS A 657 10.22 24.67 -3.26
N ALA A 658 10.81 24.78 -2.07
CA ALA A 658 12.24 24.54 -1.87
C ALA A 658 12.60 23.04 -1.89
N ALA A 659 13.83 22.72 -2.31
CA ALA A 659 14.32 21.36 -2.53
C ALA A 659 14.38 20.48 -1.25
N ASP A 660 14.41 21.11 -0.07
CA ASP A 660 14.50 20.50 1.26
C ASP A 660 13.19 20.55 2.06
N LEU A 661 12.10 21.02 1.44
CA LEU A 661 10.77 20.95 2.01
C LEU A 661 10.16 19.58 1.72
N HIS A 662 9.94 18.83 2.79
CA HIS A 662 9.15 17.62 2.75
C HIS A 662 7.66 18.01 2.71
N GLU A 663 6.92 17.52 1.72
CA GLU A 663 5.56 18.02 1.49
C GLU A 663 4.54 17.53 2.52
N LEU A 664 3.83 18.51 3.09
CA LEU A 664 2.42 18.43 3.47
C LEU A 664 1.65 19.75 3.15
N GLY A 665 2.19 20.64 2.30
CA GLY A 665 1.71 22.03 2.17
C GLY A 665 0.74 22.34 1.02
N TRP A 666 -0.10 23.36 1.22
CA TRP A 666 -1.00 24.00 0.24
C TRP A 666 -0.33 24.57 -1.02
N GLN A 667 1.01 24.58 -1.06
CA GLN A 667 1.80 25.08 -2.18
C GLN A 667 1.61 24.23 -3.45
N GLN A 668 1.23 22.94 -3.34
CA GLN A 668 0.97 22.08 -4.51
C GLN A 668 -0.27 22.48 -5.32
N LYS A 669 -1.06 23.44 -4.84
CA LYS A 669 -2.34 23.86 -5.41
C LYS A 669 -2.31 24.03 -6.93
N PRO A 670 -1.32 24.71 -7.56
CA PRO A 670 -1.33 24.88 -9.02
C PRO A 670 -1.35 23.56 -9.79
N VAL A 671 -0.53 22.57 -9.38
CA VAL A 671 -0.47 21.27 -10.07
C VAL A 671 -1.81 20.54 -9.98
N HIS A 672 -2.45 20.56 -8.82
CA HIS A 672 -3.74 19.89 -8.61
C HIS A 672 -4.89 20.62 -9.30
N LEU A 673 -4.90 21.95 -9.33
CA LEU A 673 -5.91 22.72 -10.06
C LEU A 673 -5.78 22.49 -11.58
N ALA A 674 -4.57 22.54 -12.13
CA ALA A 674 -4.33 22.24 -13.53
C ALA A 674 -4.74 20.79 -13.89
N ALA A 675 -4.43 19.83 -13.03
CA ALA A 675 -4.80 18.43 -13.26
C ALA A 675 -6.32 18.21 -13.18
N ALA A 676 -7.02 18.84 -12.23
CA ALA A 676 -8.47 18.76 -12.11
C ALA A 676 -9.18 19.47 -13.28
N ALA A 677 -8.66 20.60 -13.74
CA ALA A 677 -9.17 21.26 -14.95
C ALA A 677 -8.99 20.40 -16.19
N ALA A 678 -7.82 19.75 -16.36
CA ALA A 678 -7.58 18.81 -17.46
C ALA A 678 -8.52 17.59 -17.40
N GLU A 679 -8.74 17.04 -16.22
CA GLU A 679 -9.72 15.97 -15.97
C GLU A 679 -11.13 16.40 -16.40
N ALA A 680 -11.57 17.59 -15.97
CA ALA A 680 -12.89 18.13 -16.31
C ALA A 680 -13.05 18.39 -17.83
N LEU A 681 -12.05 19.01 -18.47
CA LEU A 681 -12.02 19.23 -19.92
C LEU A 681 -12.12 17.91 -20.70
N GLY A 682 -11.38 16.88 -20.26
CA GLY A 682 -11.44 15.55 -20.86
C GLY A 682 -12.82 14.88 -20.74
N ARG A 683 -13.51 15.07 -19.61
CA ARG A 683 -14.87 14.55 -19.41
C ARG A 683 -15.93 15.31 -20.21
N ILE A 684 -15.76 16.63 -20.40
CA ILE A 684 -16.61 17.46 -21.25
C ILE A 684 -16.50 17.02 -22.72
N GLY A 685 -15.28 16.74 -23.19
CA GLY A 685 -15.06 16.05 -24.46
C GLY A 685 -15.41 16.82 -25.73
N THR A 686 -15.64 18.14 -25.65
CA THR A 686 -15.92 18.96 -26.84
C THR A 686 -14.65 19.19 -27.67
N PRO A 687 -14.76 19.48 -28.98
CA PRO A 687 -13.59 19.83 -29.80
C PRO A 687 -12.76 20.99 -29.24
N ALA A 688 -13.41 21.97 -28.61
CA ALA A 688 -12.73 23.08 -27.94
C ALA A 688 -11.91 22.59 -26.73
N ALA A 689 -12.49 21.74 -25.87
CA ALA A 689 -11.79 21.15 -24.73
C ALA A 689 -10.60 20.27 -25.18
N GLN A 690 -10.80 19.44 -26.21
CA GLN A 690 -9.74 18.64 -26.82
C GLN A 690 -8.61 19.51 -27.40
N GLY A 691 -8.97 20.61 -28.07
CA GLY A 691 -8.02 21.58 -28.62
C GLY A 691 -7.08 22.15 -27.55
N VAL A 692 -7.62 22.52 -26.39
CA VAL A 692 -6.84 23.04 -25.26
C VAL A 692 -5.78 22.03 -24.80
N LEU A 693 -6.16 20.75 -24.63
CA LEU A 693 -5.24 19.73 -24.12
C LEU A 693 -4.19 19.31 -25.17
N THR A 694 -4.58 19.19 -26.43
CA THR A 694 -3.66 18.85 -27.54
C THR A 694 -2.62 19.94 -27.78
N GLU A 695 -3.00 21.22 -27.68
CA GLU A 695 -2.07 22.34 -27.73
C GLU A 695 -1.13 22.39 -26.52
N ALA A 696 -1.62 21.98 -25.35
CA ALA A 696 -0.90 22.10 -24.09
C ALA A 696 0.16 21.03 -23.87
N LEU A 697 -0.10 19.75 -24.20
CA LEU A 697 0.80 18.64 -23.85
C LEU A 697 2.26 18.90 -24.30
N PRO A 698 2.56 19.32 -25.54
CA PRO A 698 3.94 19.59 -25.97
C PRO A 698 4.56 20.84 -25.33
N LYS A 699 3.74 21.70 -24.70
CA LYS A 699 4.14 22.96 -24.06
C LYS A 699 4.23 22.86 -22.54
N LEU A 700 3.93 21.69 -21.95
CA LEU A 700 4.16 21.47 -20.53
C LEU A 700 5.65 21.56 -20.22
N LEU A 701 5.95 21.81 -18.95
CA LEU A 701 7.28 21.65 -18.41
C LEU A 701 7.68 20.16 -18.42
N ASP A 702 8.95 19.88 -18.12
CA ASP A 702 9.37 18.50 -17.99
C ASP A 702 8.54 17.82 -16.88
N PHE A 703 8.09 16.60 -17.13
CA PHE A 703 7.18 15.91 -16.22
C PHE A 703 7.73 15.82 -14.78
N TRP A 704 9.06 15.73 -14.64
CA TRP A 704 9.76 15.62 -13.37
C TRP A 704 9.62 16.86 -12.49
N GLN A 705 9.33 18.03 -13.08
CA GLN A 705 9.05 19.25 -12.31
C GLN A 705 7.71 19.12 -11.58
N TYR A 706 6.68 18.61 -12.26
CA TYR A 706 5.39 18.37 -11.63
C TYR A 706 5.44 17.26 -10.58
N THR A 707 6.26 16.23 -10.79
CA THR A 707 6.46 15.19 -9.76
C THR A 707 7.24 15.72 -8.57
N HIS A 708 8.16 16.67 -8.78
CA HIS A 708 8.83 17.38 -7.70
C HIS A 708 7.86 18.23 -6.88
N TRP A 709 6.95 18.92 -7.56
CA TRP A 709 5.96 19.83 -6.99
C TRP A 709 4.74 19.16 -6.37
N SER A 710 4.56 17.86 -6.61
CA SER A 710 3.47 17.05 -6.04
C SER A 710 3.99 15.83 -5.28
N GLY A 711 5.31 15.70 -5.17
CA GLY A 711 6.00 14.59 -4.52
C GLY A 711 6.87 15.15 -3.41
N ASP A 712 7.18 14.34 -2.41
CA ASP A 712 7.68 14.79 -1.13
C ASP A 712 9.14 15.30 -1.13
N HIS A 713 10.00 14.92 -2.07
CA HIS A 713 11.37 15.47 -2.15
C HIS A 713 12.02 15.28 -3.53
N THR A 714 13.19 15.89 -3.72
CA THR A 714 13.95 15.86 -4.99
C THR A 714 14.39 14.47 -5.47
N TRP A 715 14.44 13.45 -4.60
CA TRP A 715 14.87 12.11 -5.08
C TRP A 715 13.85 11.42 -5.98
N LEU A 716 12.62 11.94 -6.09
CA LEU A 716 11.50 11.30 -6.80
C LEU A 716 11.16 11.99 -8.12
N MET A 717 11.96 12.97 -8.53
CA MET A 717 11.70 13.82 -9.69
C MET A 717 11.54 12.96 -10.96
N GLY A 718 12.49 12.06 -11.25
CA GLY A 718 12.35 11.11 -12.37
C GLY A 718 11.49 9.89 -12.06
N CYS A 719 11.09 9.69 -10.80
CA CYS A 719 10.63 8.40 -10.29
C CYS A 719 9.15 8.35 -9.92
N HIS A 720 8.31 9.34 -10.21
CA HIS A 720 6.87 9.22 -9.92
C HIS A 720 6.03 9.65 -11.12
N SER A 721 4.75 9.27 -11.15
CA SER A 721 3.81 9.73 -12.17
C SER A 721 3.46 11.20 -11.96
N SER A 722 3.60 12.04 -13.00
CA SER A 722 3.06 13.40 -12.98
C SER A 722 1.54 13.35 -13.03
N VAL A 723 0.87 13.92 -12.03
CA VAL A 723 -0.61 13.94 -11.97
C VAL A 723 -1.20 14.68 -13.17
N LEU A 724 -0.57 15.79 -13.59
CA LEU A 724 -1.01 16.58 -14.73
C LEU A 724 -0.90 15.80 -16.06
N HIS A 725 0.25 15.18 -16.31
CA HIS A 725 0.44 14.38 -17.53
C HIS A 725 -0.51 13.18 -17.55
N TYR A 726 -0.69 12.51 -16.41
CA TYR A 726 -1.66 11.42 -16.27
C TYR A 726 -3.06 11.85 -16.68
N ARG A 727 -3.57 12.97 -16.14
CA ARG A 727 -4.92 13.46 -16.46
C ARG A 727 -5.09 13.86 -17.92
N ILE A 728 -4.05 14.39 -18.55
CA ILE A 728 -4.08 14.70 -19.99
C ILE A 728 -4.11 13.42 -20.83
N LEU A 729 -3.29 12.41 -20.50
CA LEU A 729 -3.31 11.12 -21.19
C LEU A 729 -4.65 10.39 -20.98
N GLU A 730 -5.21 10.44 -19.77
CA GLU A 730 -6.53 9.90 -19.45
C GLU A 730 -7.64 10.63 -20.24
N ALA A 731 -7.55 11.96 -20.36
CA ALA A 731 -8.48 12.75 -21.17
C ALA A 731 -8.40 12.36 -22.65
N PHE A 732 -7.20 12.21 -23.21
CA PHE A 732 -7.03 11.73 -24.60
C PHE A 732 -7.55 10.32 -24.80
N ASP A 733 -7.35 9.42 -23.83
CA ASP A 733 -7.91 8.07 -23.90
C ASP A 733 -9.44 8.07 -23.81
N SER A 734 -10.02 8.92 -22.96
CA SER A 734 -11.47 9.05 -22.81
C SER A 734 -12.15 9.66 -24.03
N MET A 735 -11.51 10.63 -24.68
CA MET A 735 -12.00 11.27 -25.92
C MET A 735 -11.54 10.52 -27.18
N GLU A 736 -10.78 9.43 -27.04
CA GLU A 736 -10.13 8.70 -28.14
C GLU A 736 -9.34 9.61 -29.10
N THR A 737 -8.68 10.62 -28.53
CA THR A 737 -7.93 11.63 -29.28
C THR A 737 -6.66 11.05 -29.92
N THR A 738 -6.48 11.32 -31.21
CA THR A 738 -5.23 11.12 -31.93
C THR A 738 -4.30 12.31 -31.69
N VAL A 739 -3.10 12.05 -31.18
CA VAL A 739 -2.09 13.08 -30.95
C VAL A 739 -1.04 13.07 -32.06
N GLY A 740 -0.58 14.25 -32.48
CA GLY A 740 0.51 14.37 -33.45
C GLY A 740 1.88 14.02 -32.85
N ARG A 741 2.90 13.98 -33.71
CA ARG A 741 4.30 13.68 -33.35
C ARG A 741 4.81 14.47 -32.12
N PRO A 742 4.60 15.79 -31.98
CA PRO A 742 5.02 16.52 -30.76
C PRO A 742 4.39 16.00 -29.46
N GLY A 743 3.12 15.58 -29.52
CA GLY A 743 2.41 14.98 -28.39
C GLY A 743 2.96 13.60 -28.03
N VAL A 744 3.29 12.78 -29.03
CA VAL A 744 3.96 11.48 -28.81
C VAL A 744 5.32 11.67 -28.14
N LEU A 745 6.14 12.60 -28.63
CA LEU A 745 7.45 12.88 -28.03
C LEU A 745 7.31 13.32 -26.56
N ALA A 746 6.33 14.16 -26.24
CA ALA A 746 6.04 14.58 -24.87
C ALA A 746 5.56 13.40 -24.00
N ALA A 747 4.67 12.55 -24.50
CA ALA A 747 4.18 11.37 -23.77
C ALA A 747 5.32 10.39 -23.45
N LEU A 748 6.22 10.12 -24.40
CA LEU A 748 7.38 9.23 -24.18
C LEU A 748 8.35 9.79 -23.13
N ARG A 749 8.63 11.10 -23.17
CA ARG A 749 9.48 11.77 -22.17
C ARG A 749 8.85 11.78 -20.78
N ALA A 750 7.52 11.72 -20.71
CA ALA A 750 6.76 11.73 -19.47
C ALA A 750 6.61 10.37 -18.80
N VAL A 751 7.10 9.26 -19.40
CA VAL A 751 7.12 7.94 -18.74
C VAL A 751 8.16 7.96 -17.61
N PRO A 752 7.77 7.77 -16.34
CA PRO A 752 8.70 7.81 -15.21
C PRO A 752 9.65 6.61 -15.19
N ILE A 753 10.94 6.87 -14.97
CA ILE A 753 12.01 5.85 -14.83
C ILE A 753 12.09 5.28 -13.42
N ASP A 754 10.98 5.39 -12.69
CA ASP A 754 10.89 4.98 -11.30
C ASP A 754 11.38 3.56 -11.18
N THR A 755 12.49 3.39 -10.47
CA THR A 755 13.03 2.06 -10.37
C THR A 755 12.13 1.14 -9.59
N ASP A 756 11.19 1.62 -8.76
CA ASP A 756 10.21 0.78 -8.05
C ASP A 756 9.08 0.35 -9.00
N ARG A 757 8.58 1.28 -9.82
CA ARG A 757 7.66 0.99 -10.95
C ARG A 757 8.27 0.00 -11.94
N GLY A 758 9.54 0.21 -12.25
CA GLY A 758 10.33 -0.61 -13.13
C GLY A 758 10.56 -2.02 -12.59
N LEU A 759 10.15 -2.36 -11.36
CA LEU A 759 10.20 -3.74 -10.81
C LEU A 759 8.87 -4.46 -10.90
N LEU A 760 7.79 -3.77 -11.28
CA LEU A 760 6.56 -4.46 -11.62
C LEU A 760 6.78 -5.25 -12.90
N TYR A 761 6.43 -6.52 -12.83
CA TYR A 761 6.44 -7.37 -14.01
C TYR A 761 5.30 -7.00 -14.98
N GLU A 762 4.21 -6.41 -14.50
CA GLU A 762 3.08 -5.90 -15.30
C GLU A 762 3.14 -4.40 -15.52
N THR A 763 2.41 -3.90 -16.51
CA THR A 763 2.28 -2.46 -16.76
C THR A 763 1.25 -1.82 -15.84
N ASP A 764 1.53 -0.62 -15.33
CA ASP A 764 0.55 0.15 -14.55
C ASP A 764 -0.37 1.01 -15.45
N ALA A 765 -1.34 1.70 -14.83
CA ALA A 765 -2.33 2.51 -15.53
C ALA A 765 -1.72 3.62 -16.37
N TYR A 766 -0.65 4.27 -15.89
CA TYR A 766 -0.01 5.36 -16.61
C TYR A 766 0.78 4.83 -17.81
N GLU A 767 1.43 3.67 -17.69
CA GLU A 767 2.07 2.98 -18.81
C GLU A 767 1.05 2.54 -19.85
N ASN A 768 -0.08 1.96 -19.41
CA ASN A 768 -1.16 1.54 -20.30
C ASN A 768 -1.76 2.72 -21.07
N LEU A 769 -2.03 3.85 -20.40
CA LEU A 769 -2.51 5.07 -21.07
C LEU A 769 -1.49 5.61 -22.07
N THR A 770 -0.19 5.58 -21.72
CA THR A 770 0.87 6.00 -22.63
C THR A 770 0.89 5.12 -23.88
N ALA A 771 0.88 3.79 -23.70
CA ALA A 771 0.86 2.83 -24.80
C ALA A 771 -0.36 3.04 -25.70
N ARG A 772 -1.56 3.23 -25.13
CA ARG A 772 -2.79 3.50 -25.90
C ARG A 772 -2.70 4.79 -26.71
N VAL A 773 -2.27 5.90 -26.10
CA VAL A 773 -2.15 7.19 -26.78
C VAL A 773 -1.09 7.14 -27.90
N VAL A 774 0.07 6.52 -27.64
CA VAL A 774 1.12 6.34 -28.64
C VAL A 774 0.66 5.45 -29.79
N ASN A 775 0.03 4.30 -29.51
CA ASN A 775 -0.42 3.40 -30.56
C ASN A 775 -1.58 4.00 -31.39
N ARG A 776 -2.51 4.72 -30.75
CA ARG A 776 -3.61 5.43 -31.44
C ARG A 776 -3.13 6.54 -32.36
N SER A 777 -1.96 7.13 -32.10
CA SER A 777 -1.35 8.13 -32.98
C SER A 777 -0.92 7.59 -34.35
N GLY A 778 -0.83 6.26 -34.50
CA GLY A 778 -0.24 5.61 -35.68
C GLY A 778 1.30 5.58 -35.69
N LEU A 779 1.96 6.20 -34.70
CA LEU A 779 3.44 6.25 -34.61
C LEU A 779 4.04 5.12 -33.75
N GLY A 780 3.22 4.21 -33.19
CA GLY A 780 3.69 3.12 -32.34
C GLY A 780 4.79 2.26 -32.97
N GLY A 781 4.66 1.92 -34.26
CA GLY A 781 5.70 1.19 -35.00
C GLY A 781 7.02 1.97 -35.08
N SER A 782 6.96 3.25 -35.44
CA SER A 782 8.15 4.11 -35.50
C SER A 782 8.82 4.32 -34.13
N VAL A 783 8.03 4.34 -33.05
CA VAL A 783 8.56 4.37 -31.68
C VAL A 783 9.27 3.06 -31.34
N MET A 784 8.70 1.92 -31.70
CA MET A 784 9.32 0.60 -31.51
C MET A 784 10.64 0.47 -32.27
N GLU A 785 10.66 0.87 -33.54
CA GLU A 785 11.87 0.92 -34.37
C GLU A 785 12.93 1.86 -33.77
N ALA A 786 12.52 3.02 -33.24
CA ALA A 786 13.43 3.93 -32.56
C ALA A 786 14.06 3.33 -31.30
N CYS A 787 13.28 2.61 -30.50
CA CYS A 787 13.79 1.94 -29.31
C CYS A 787 14.72 0.77 -29.67
N LEU A 788 14.37 -0.05 -30.67
CA LEU A 788 15.21 -1.16 -31.13
C LEU A 788 16.53 -0.67 -31.75
N ALA A 789 16.50 0.43 -32.50
CA ALA A 789 17.70 1.10 -32.99
C ALA A 789 18.59 1.60 -31.84
N ALA A 790 18.00 2.19 -30.79
CA ALA A 790 18.73 2.59 -29.59
C ALA A 790 19.32 1.39 -28.82
N LEU A 791 18.69 0.21 -28.91
CA LEU A 791 19.21 -1.04 -28.39
C LEU A 791 20.29 -1.68 -29.28
N GLY A 792 20.64 -1.06 -30.41
CA GLY A 792 21.67 -1.53 -31.34
C GLY A 792 21.18 -2.48 -32.42
N ASP A 793 19.89 -2.48 -32.76
CA ASP A 793 19.40 -3.12 -33.98
C ASP A 793 19.63 -2.18 -35.19
N THR A 794 20.45 -2.62 -36.14
CA THR A 794 20.83 -1.83 -37.32
C THR A 794 19.83 -1.94 -38.47
N ASP A 795 18.81 -2.80 -38.34
CA ASP A 795 17.77 -2.97 -39.36
C ASP A 795 16.80 -1.77 -39.42
N PHE A 796 16.89 -0.85 -38.45
CA PHE A 796 15.98 0.28 -38.29
C PHE A 796 16.72 1.63 -38.30
N GLU A 797 16.26 2.56 -39.15
CA GLU A 797 16.73 3.94 -39.23
C GLU A 797 15.60 4.92 -38.86
N PRO A 798 15.30 5.10 -37.55
CA PRO A 798 14.24 5.97 -37.08
C PRO A 798 14.59 7.46 -37.28
N ALA A 799 13.56 8.32 -37.24
CA ALA A 799 13.77 9.77 -37.18
C ALA A 799 14.53 10.18 -35.91
N ASP A 800 15.40 11.19 -36.02
CA ASP A 800 16.30 11.62 -34.94
C ASP A 800 15.57 12.07 -33.67
N ASP A 801 14.43 12.75 -33.82
CA ASP A 801 13.61 13.22 -32.71
C ASP A 801 12.99 12.07 -31.90
N LEU A 802 12.52 11.02 -32.59
CA LEU A 802 12.00 9.79 -31.99
C LEU A 802 13.13 9.01 -31.31
N LYS A 803 14.30 8.90 -31.94
CA LYS A 803 15.48 8.28 -31.34
C LYS A 803 15.90 9.02 -30.07
N ALA A 804 15.92 10.35 -30.11
CA ALA A 804 16.22 11.18 -28.94
C ALA A 804 15.18 11.02 -27.82
N ALA A 805 13.88 10.96 -28.15
CA ALA A 805 12.85 10.72 -27.14
C ALA A 805 12.88 9.30 -26.56
N ALA A 806 13.18 8.29 -27.38
CA ALA A 806 13.34 6.90 -26.96
C ALA A 806 14.53 6.70 -26.02
N ALA A 807 15.56 7.54 -26.13
CA ALA A 807 16.75 7.53 -25.29
C ALA A 807 16.68 8.54 -24.11
N ALA A 808 15.65 9.39 -24.05
CA ALA A 808 15.58 10.47 -23.07
C ALA A 808 15.23 9.92 -21.68
N SER A 809 16.17 10.05 -20.75
CA SER A 809 15.96 9.74 -19.33
C SER A 809 15.87 11.05 -18.50
N PRO A 810 14.84 11.22 -17.67
CA PRO A 810 14.74 12.36 -16.75
C PRO A 810 15.82 12.30 -15.67
N PRO A 811 16.11 13.43 -14.98
CA PRO A 811 16.99 13.46 -13.83
C PRO A 811 16.45 12.59 -12.69
N ALA A 812 17.33 11.82 -12.07
CA ALA A 812 17.04 11.08 -10.85
C ALA A 812 18.26 11.09 -9.93
N VAL A 813 18.05 11.38 -8.65
CA VAL A 813 19.14 11.58 -7.69
C VAL A 813 19.66 10.25 -7.15
N SER A 814 18.80 9.41 -6.56
CA SER A 814 19.22 8.20 -5.82
C SER A 814 19.45 6.97 -6.69
N VAL A 815 18.77 6.87 -7.83
CA VAL A 815 18.76 5.66 -8.67
C VAL A 815 19.61 5.76 -9.93
N LYS A 816 20.21 6.93 -10.18
CA LYS A 816 20.83 7.37 -11.44
C LYS A 816 19.83 7.33 -12.61
N PRO A 817 19.91 8.27 -13.56
CA PRO A 817 19.16 8.16 -14.82
C PRO A 817 19.42 6.81 -15.50
N HIS A 818 18.46 6.33 -16.30
CA HIS A 818 18.74 5.23 -17.21
C HIS A 818 19.74 5.67 -18.28
N ASP A 819 20.66 4.78 -18.64
CA ASP A 819 21.38 4.91 -19.90
C ASP A 819 20.39 4.79 -21.08
N PRO A 820 20.75 5.33 -22.27
CA PRO A 820 19.87 5.32 -23.45
C PRO A 820 19.24 3.96 -23.75
N GLU A 821 20.01 2.88 -23.60
CA GLU A 821 19.56 1.54 -23.94
C GLU A 821 18.61 0.97 -22.89
N SER A 822 18.88 1.18 -21.60
CA SER A 822 17.95 0.83 -20.52
C SER A 822 16.62 1.58 -20.65
N ARG A 823 16.67 2.85 -21.05
CA ARG A 823 15.48 3.68 -21.31
C ARG A 823 14.68 3.19 -22.52
N ALA A 824 15.37 2.83 -23.60
CA ALA A 824 14.73 2.25 -24.78
C ALA A 824 14.06 0.90 -24.46
N ALA A 825 14.70 0.04 -23.66
CA ALA A 825 14.14 -1.24 -23.22
C ALA A 825 12.87 -1.04 -22.36
N GLU A 826 12.88 -0.05 -21.46
CA GLU A 826 11.70 0.34 -20.68
C GLU A 826 10.53 0.70 -21.62
N LEU A 827 10.75 1.61 -22.57
CA LEU A 827 9.72 2.05 -23.52
C LEU A 827 9.23 0.91 -24.42
N VAL A 828 10.10 -0.04 -24.82
CA VAL A 828 9.69 -1.30 -25.47
C VAL A 828 8.70 -2.05 -24.59
N SER A 829 9.02 -2.23 -23.31
CA SER A 829 8.15 -2.94 -22.37
C SER A 829 6.80 -2.25 -22.12
N VAL A 830 6.70 -0.94 -22.42
CA VAL A 830 5.47 -0.15 -22.34
C VAL A 830 4.68 -0.20 -23.64
N VAL A 831 5.26 0.27 -24.74
CA VAL A 831 4.58 0.55 -26.02
C VAL A 831 4.34 -0.73 -26.83
N CYS A 832 5.19 -1.74 -26.71
CA CYS A 832 5.11 -2.94 -27.54
C CYS A 832 3.85 -3.75 -27.23
N THR A 833 2.96 -3.88 -28.22
CA THR A 833 1.76 -4.73 -28.17
C THR A 833 1.69 -5.73 -29.32
N ASP A 834 2.62 -5.64 -30.29
CA ASP A 834 2.62 -6.46 -31.50
C ASP A 834 3.68 -7.57 -31.41
N ALA A 835 3.23 -8.81 -31.55
CA ALA A 835 4.07 -10.01 -31.48
C ALA A 835 5.16 -10.06 -32.56
N ARG A 836 5.05 -9.30 -33.65
CA ARG A 836 6.09 -9.23 -34.69
C ARG A 836 7.45 -8.75 -34.15
N TYR A 837 7.44 -7.95 -33.08
CA TYR A 837 8.67 -7.46 -32.46
C TYR A 837 9.31 -8.46 -31.49
N ALA A 838 8.67 -9.60 -31.19
CA ALA A 838 9.22 -10.59 -30.28
C ALA A 838 10.58 -11.13 -30.72
N ALA A 839 10.77 -11.40 -32.02
CA ALA A 839 12.05 -11.88 -32.54
C ALA A 839 13.20 -10.85 -32.39
N PRO A 840 13.05 -9.57 -32.82
CA PRO A 840 14.01 -8.51 -32.50
C PRO A 840 14.30 -8.37 -31.00
N ILE A 841 13.27 -8.44 -30.15
CA ILE A 841 13.41 -8.35 -28.69
C ILE A 841 14.25 -9.50 -28.13
N ARG A 842 14.03 -10.74 -28.57
CA ARG A 842 14.85 -11.90 -28.17
C ARG A 842 16.32 -11.73 -28.57
N ARG A 843 16.60 -11.25 -29.79
CA ARG A 843 17.97 -10.96 -30.24
C ARG A 843 18.64 -9.92 -29.36
N ALA A 844 17.94 -8.84 -29.03
CA ALA A 844 18.45 -7.82 -28.13
C ALA A 844 18.71 -8.40 -26.73
N PHE A 845 17.75 -9.15 -26.16
CA PHE A 845 17.89 -9.78 -24.85
C PHE A 845 19.17 -10.64 -24.76
N GLU A 846 19.39 -11.55 -25.71
CA GLU A 846 20.58 -12.43 -25.72
C GLU A 846 21.89 -11.63 -25.91
N ARG A 847 21.89 -10.62 -26.78
CA ARG A 847 23.06 -9.75 -26.95
C ARG A 847 23.47 -9.05 -25.66
N TYR A 848 22.52 -8.51 -24.90
CA TYR A 848 22.81 -7.88 -23.61
C TYR A 848 23.09 -8.90 -22.51
N ARG A 849 22.43 -10.05 -22.51
CA ARG A 849 22.69 -11.17 -21.57
C ARG A 849 24.13 -11.67 -21.67
N ALA A 850 24.69 -11.72 -22.88
CA ALA A 850 26.07 -12.14 -23.11
C ALA A 850 27.14 -11.14 -22.63
N MET A 851 26.77 -9.90 -22.30
CA MET A 851 27.73 -8.89 -21.80
C MET A 851 28.20 -9.18 -20.37
N ALA A 852 29.34 -8.63 -19.97
CA ALA A 852 29.78 -8.67 -18.57
C ALA A 852 28.72 -8.06 -17.63
N PRO A 853 28.62 -8.53 -16.36
CA PRO A 853 27.68 -8.00 -15.38
C PRO A 853 27.77 -6.47 -15.26
N SER A 854 26.66 -5.79 -15.55
CA SER A 854 26.57 -4.33 -15.50
C SER A 854 25.14 -3.86 -15.21
N ARG A 855 24.99 -2.61 -14.77
CA ARG A 855 23.67 -1.98 -14.57
C ARG A 855 22.85 -1.97 -15.87
N LYS A 856 23.50 -1.64 -17.00
CA LYS A 856 22.89 -1.65 -18.34
C LYS A 856 22.33 -3.02 -18.71
N ARG A 857 23.17 -4.08 -18.61
CA ARG A 857 22.72 -5.47 -18.84
C ARG A 857 21.49 -5.81 -18.00
N SER A 858 21.54 -5.47 -16.70
CA SER A 858 20.48 -5.84 -15.75
C SER A 858 19.13 -5.19 -16.10
N TRP A 859 19.11 -3.88 -16.36
CA TRP A 859 17.88 -3.16 -16.71
C TRP A 859 17.36 -3.53 -18.10
N VAL A 860 18.22 -3.64 -19.11
CA VAL A 860 17.81 -4.03 -20.45
C VAL A 860 17.21 -5.43 -20.43
N CYS A 861 17.91 -6.43 -19.88
CA CYS A 861 17.36 -7.79 -19.79
C CYS A 861 16.08 -7.84 -18.96
N PHE A 862 15.99 -7.07 -17.87
CA PHE A 862 14.76 -7.02 -17.05
C PHE A 862 13.55 -6.58 -17.88
N TYR A 863 13.63 -5.42 -18.55
CA TYR A 863 12.49 -4.87 -19.29
C TYR A 863 12.14 -5.69 -20.54
N LEU A 864 13.14 -6.22 -21.25
CA LEU A 864 12.90 -7.08 -22.39
C LEU A 864 12.28 -8.42 -21.96
N GLY A 865 12.71 -9.02 -20.84
CA GLY A 865 12.08 -10.21 -20.26
C GLY A 865 10.62 -9.95 -19.87
N ARG A 866 10.35 -8.82 -19.19
CA ARG A 866 9.00 -8.33 -18.91
C ARG A 866 8.16 -8.20 -20.19
N CYS A 867 8.73 -7.63 -21.25
CA CYS A 867 8.03 -7.47 -22.53
C CYS A 867 7.68 -8.81 -23.19
N LEU A 868 8.60 -9.78 -23.19
CA LEU A 868 8.36 -11.12 -23.75
C LEU A 868 7.28 -11.88 -22.97
N GLY A 869 7.26 -11.74 -21.65
CA GLY A 869 6.18 -12.23 -20.79
C GLY A 869 4.83 -11.59 -21.13
N LYS A 870 4.81 -10.26 -21.31
CA LYS A 870 3.61 -9.50 -21.71
C LYS A 870 3.07 -9.94 -23.09
N LEU A 871 3.97 -10.19 -24.06
CA LEU A 871 3.61 -10.68 -25.38
C LEU A 871 3.19 -12.17 -25.38
N ARG A 872 3.43 -12.90 -24.28
CA ARG A 872 3.24 -14.35 -24.15
C ARG A 872 3.93 -15.12 -25.29
N ASP A 873 5.14 -14.71 -25.63
CA ASP A 873 5.89 -15.26 -26.76
C ASP A 873 6.46 -16.64 -26.43
N ALA A 874 5.84 -17.70 -26.98
CA ALA A 874 6.29 -19.08 -26.80
C ALA A 874 7.71 -19.35 -27.31
N GLY A 875 8.17 -18.58 -28.31
CA GLY A 875 9.54 -18.67 -28.83
C GLY A 875 10.63 -18.25 -27.83
N SER A 876 10.26 -17.65 -26.70
CA SER A 876 11.19 -17.22 -25.65
C SER A 876 11.44 -18.27 -24.57
N VAL A 877 10.67 -19.37 -24.52
CA VAL A 877 10.69 -20.31 -23.38
C VAL A 877 12.07 -20.91 -23.14
N GLU A 878 12.71 -21.45 -24.18
CA GLU A 878 14.04 -22.09 -24.06
C GLU A 878 15.12 -21.10 -23.60
N MET A 879 15.09 -19.90 -24.16
CA MET A 879 15.99 -18.78 -23.81
C MET A 879 15.84 -18.37 -22.34
N LEU A 880 14.60 -18.21 -21.86
CA LEU A 880 14.31 -17.83 -20.49
C LEU A 880 14.60 -18.97 -19.50
N VAL A 881 14.39 -20.23 -19.89
CA VAL A 881 14.80 -21.41 -19.09
C VAL A 881 16.32 -21.47 -18.96
N SER A 882 17.06 -21.26 -20.06
CA SER A 882 18.52 -21.16 -20.03
C SER A 882 19.00 -20.04 -19.11
N CYS A 883 18.33 -18.87 -19.12
CA CYS A 883 18.64 -17.78 -18.20
C CYS A 883 18.55 -18.19 -16.72
N LEU A 884 17.60 -19.06 -16.35
CA LEU A 884 17.49 -19.53 -14.98
C LEU A 884 18.51 -20.61 -14.62
N LYS A 885 18.89 -21.48 -15.58
CA LYS A 885 19.79 -22.62 -15.36
C LYS A 885 21.28 -22.27 -15.48
N ASP A 886 21.63 -21.49 -16.48
CA ASP A 886 23.02 -21.36 -16.95
C ASP A 886 23.66 -20.07 -16.42
N ASP A 887 22.87 -19.04 -16.12
CA ASP A 887 23.40 -17.79 -15.56
C ASP A 887 23.73 -17.98 -14.08
N ALA A 888 24.82 -17.35 -13.63
CA ALA A 888 25.26 -17.37 -12.24
C ALA A 888 24.17 -16.87 -11.27
N THR A 889 23.97 -17.60 -10.16
CA THR A 889 23.02 -17.24 -9.11
C THR A 889 23.47 -15.99 -8.36
N GLU A 890 22.56 -15.27 -7.71
CA GLU A 890 22.90 -14.01 -7.05
C GLU A 890 23.89 -14.21 -5.89
N ALA A 891 23.84 -15.36 -5.20
CA ALA A 891 24.77 -15.71 -4.13
C ALA A 891 26.21 -15.93 -4.62
N SER A 892 26.44 -16.35 -5.88
CA SER A 892 27.79 -16.62 -6.40
C SER A 892 28.64 -15.35 -6.51
N PHE A 893 28.01 -14.18 -6.57
CA PHE A 893 28.69 -12.88 -6.56
C PHE A 893 29.16 -12.49 -5.15
N GLY A 894 28.67 -13.14 -4.10
CA GLY A 894 28.92 -12.82 -2.69
C GLY A 894 27.97 -11.77 -2.11
N LEU A 895 28.23 -11.34 -0.88
CA LEU A 895 27.50 -10.28 -0.17
C LEU A 895 28.37 -9.02 -0.05
N GLU A 896 27.73 -7.85 0.00
CA GLU A 896 28.37 -6.58 0.35
C GLU A 896 28.87 -6.61 1.81
N ASP A 897 30.01 -5.99 2.09
CA ASP A 897 30.59 -5.96 3.44
C ASP A 897 29.95 -4.84 4.28
N GLN A 898 29.70 -5.11 5.58
CA GLN A 898 29.33 -4.23 6.72
C GLN A 898 28.11 -4.72 7.51
N PRO A 899 28.05 -4.46 8.84
CA PRO A 899 27.46 -5.42 9.79
C PRO A 899 25.94 -5.62 9.71
N ASN A 900 25.20 -4.78 8.98
CA ASN A 900 23.73 -4.76 8.98
C ASN A 900 23.10 -4.62 7.58
N VAL A 901 23.87 -4.73 6.49
CA VAL A 901 23.36 -4.57 5.11
C VAL A 901 23.61 -5.84 4.32
N PHE A 902 22.60 -6.70 4.28
CA PHE A 902 22.67 -8.03 3.67
C PHE A 902 22.19 -7.99 2.22
N VAL A 903 23.10 -7.56 1.34
CA VAL A 903 22.82 -7.33 -0.08
C VAL A 903 23.81 -8.13 -0.93
N TYR A 904 23.30 -8.82 -1.94
CA TYR A 904 24.15 -9.51 -2.91
C TYR A 904 25.01 -8.52 -3.69
N LYS A 905 26.23 -8.95 -4.00
CA LYS A 905 27.14 -8.26 -4.93
C LYS A 905 26.64 -8.36 -6.39
N ALA A 906 25.64 -9.18 -6.70
CA ALA A 906 24.97 -9.24 -8.00
C ALA A 906 24.32 -7.91 -8.40
N MET A 907 24.30 -7.57 -9.70
CA MET A 907 23.71 -6.32 -10.19
C MET A 907 22.18 -6.32 -10.09
N THR A 908 21.60 -5.19 -9.68
CA THR A 908 20.14 -5.01 -9.59
C THR A 908 19.60 -4.17 -10.76
N PRO A 909 18.35 -4.42 -11.21
CA PRO A 909 17.44 -5.47 -10.75
C PRO A 909 17.90 -6.86 -11.20
N PHE A 910 17.56 -7.89 -10.43
CA PHE A 910 17.87 -9.27 -10.80
C PHE A 910 16.96 -9.71 -11.96
N TYR A 911 17.46 -9.56 -13.20
CA TYR A 911 16.68 -9.86 -14.41
C TYR A 911 16.24 -11.33 -14.49
N ARG A 912 16.93 -12.25 -13.81
CA ARG A 912 16.49 -13.66 -13.64
C ARG A 912 15.10 -13.75 -12.99
N ALA A 913 14.74 -12.81 -12.11
CA ALA A 913 13.39 -12.75 -11.54
C ALA A 913 12.33 -12.39 -12.60
N ALA A 914 12.65 -11.49 -13.53
CA ALA A 914 11.77 -11.18 -14.67
C ALA A 914 11.67 -12.35 -15.65
N ALA A 915 12.74 -13.12 -15.85
CA ALA A 915 12.68 -14.34 -16.65
C ALA A 915 11.76 -15.39 -16.02
N ALA A 916 11.84 -15.60 -14.70
CA ALA A 916 10.95 -16.50 -13.97
C ALA A 916 9.47 -16.08 -14.07
N ASP A 917 9.16 -14.79 -13.87
CA ASP A 917 7.79 -14.27 -14.06
C ASP A 917 7.31 -14.41 -15.50
N ALA A 918 8.14 -14.05 -16.49
CA ALA A 918 7.80 -14.15 -17.90
C ALA A 918 7.42 -15.58 -18.32
N LEU A 919 8.14 -16.61 -17.82
CA LEU A 919 7.80 -18.01 -18.06
C LEU A 919 6.38 -18.37 -17.55
N GLY A 920 5.99 -17.86 -16.39
CA GLY A 920 4.63 -18.04 -15.85
C GLY A 920 3.56 -17.42 -16.74
N ARG A 921 3.81 -16.21 -17.27
CA ARG A 921 2.88 -15.50 -18.16
C ARG A 921 2.77 -16.10 -19.55
N ILE A 922 3.89 -16.61 -20.09
CA ILE A 922 3.90 -17.34 -21.37
C ILE A 922 3.05 -18.62 -21.26
N GLY A 923 3.03 -19.26 -20.09
CA GLY A 923 2.11 -20.37 -19.82
C GLY A 923 2.60 -21.74 -20.33
N ASP A 924 3.88 -21.89 -20.66
CA ASP A 924 4.43 -23.16 -21.16
C ASP A 924 4.92 -24.06 -20.01
N VAL A 925 4.31 -25.24 -19.89
CA VAL A 925 4.60 -26.24 -18.84
C VAL A 925 6.04 -26.77 -18.86
N LYS A 926 6.79 -26.61 -19.97
CA LYS A 926 8.22 -26.96 -20.04
C LYS A 926 9.07 -26.24 -18.99
N ALA A 927 8.61 -25.08 -18.51
CA ALA A 927 9.30 -24.30 -17.49
C ALA A 927 9.17 -24.90 -16.08
N VAL A 928 8.14 -25.73 -15.81
CA VAL A 928 7.75 -26.14 -14.45
C VAL A 928 8.89 -26.80 -13.67
N ALA A 929 9.61 -27.74 -14.29
CA ALA A 929 10.73 -28.42 -13.64
C ALA A 929 11.82 -27.43 -13.19
N THR A 930 12.23 -26.53 -14.10
CA THR A 930 13.21 -25.48 -13.81
C THR A 930 12.75 -24.55 -12.70
N LEU A 931 11.47 -24.16 -12.70
CA LEU A 931 10.92 -23.28 -11.65
C LEU A 931 10.93 -23.95 -10.28
N PHE A 932 10.67 -25.26 -10.20
CA PHE A 932 10.83 -26.00 -8.95
C PHE A 932 12.27 -26.04 -8.47
N ASP A 933 13.24 -26.23 -9.37
CA ASP A 933 14.67 -26.23 -9.02
C ASP A 933 15.10 -24.87 -8.48
N VAL A 934 14.67 -23.78 -9.15
CA VAL A 934 14.93 -22.40 -8.70
C VAL A 934 14.38 -22.14 -7.30
N VAL A 935 13.15 -22.58 -7.00
CA VAL A 935 12.56 -22.38 -5.66
C VAL A 935 13.32 -23.14 -4.57
N LYS A 936 13.87 -24.33 -4.87
CA LYS A 936 14.60 -25.14 -3.88
C LYS A 936 16.01 -24.65 -3.62
N ASP A 937 16.62 -23.98 -4.59
CA ASP A 937 17.99 -23.49 -4.49
C ASP A 937 18.06 -22.12 -3.81
N PHE A 938 18.61 -22.12 -2.60
CA PHE A 938 18.75 -20.95 -1.75
C PHE A 938 19.87 -19.98 -2.17
N ASP A 939 20.70 -20.35 -3.15
CA ASP A 939 21.67 -19.44 -3.77
C ASP A 939 21.03 -18.45 -4.74
N ASN A 940 19.80 -18.74 -5.21
CA ASN A 940 18.99 -17.75 -5.90
C ASN A 940 18.62 -16.60 -4.94
N ALA A 941 18.44 -15.38 -5.43
CA ALA A 941 17.86 -14.34 -4.58
C ALA A 941 16.39 -14.64 -4.25
N LEU A 942 15.94 -14.17 -3.07
CA LEU A 942 14.54 -14.24 -2.64
C LEU A 942 13.55 -13.82 -3.74
N SER A 943 13.84 -12.76 -4.51
CA SER A 943 12.95 -12.31 -5.58
C SER A 943 12.84 -13.29 -6.74
N VAL A 944 13.90 -14.02 -7.05
CA VAL A 944 13.90 -15.04 -8.12
C VAL A 944 13.09 -16.25 -7.66
N ARG A 945 13.28 -16.71 -6.42
CA ARG A 945 12.47 -17.78 -5.81
C ARG A 945 11.00 -17.40 -5.71
N HIS A 946 10.70 -16.19 -5.25
CA HIS A 946 9.34 -15.70 -5.14
C HIS A 946 8.65 -15.59 -6.50
N ALA A 947 9.33 -15.05 -7.52
CA ALA A 947 8.81 -15.00 -8.89
C ALA A 947 8.57 -16.42 -9.45
N ALA A 948 9.50 -17.34 -9.23
CA ALA A 948 9.35 -18.73 -9.67
C ALA A 948 8.16 -19.44 -8.99
N ALA A 949 7.99 -19.26 -7.67
CA ALA A 949 6.85 -19.78 -6.92
C ALA A 949 5.52 -19.17 -7.41
N GLY A 950 5.50 -17.87 -7.73
CA GLY A 950 4.35 -17.21 -8.36
C GLY A 950 4.02 -17.78 -9.73
N SER A 951 5.03 -18.05 -10.57
CA SER A 951 4.86 -18.67 -11.89
C SER A 951 4.36 -20.11 -11.83
N LEU A 952 4.75 -20.88 -10.81
CA LEU A 952 4.17 -22.21 -10.56
C LEU A 952 2.66 -22.14 -10.34
N ALA A 953 2.14 -21.06 -9.72
CA ALA A 953 0.70 -20.86 -9.53
C ALA A 953 -0.07 -20.63 -10.84
N LEU A 954 0.61 -20.29 -11.94
CA LEU A 954 0.03 -20.12 -13.26
C LEU A 954 0.15 -21.39 -14.11
N LEU A 955 1.16 -22.23 -13.86
CA LEU A 955 1.54 -23.37 -14.71
C LEU A 955 1.13 -24.74 -14.15
N CYS A 956 1.09 -24.92 -12.83
CA CYS A 956 0.87 -26.22 -12.21
C CYS A 956 -0.59 -26.68 -12.31
N GLY A 957 -0.80 -27.89 -12.83
CA GLY A 957 -2.06 -28.63 -12.74
C GLY A 957 -2.11 -29.63 -11.56
N PRO A 958 -3.20 -30.40 -11.43
CA PRO A 958 -3.43 -31.37 -10.35
C PRO A 958 -2.27 -32.36 -10.12
N GLU A 959 -1.59 -32.78 -11.19
CA GLU A 959 -0.43 -33.68 -11.17
C GLU A 959 0.76 -33.14 -10.36
N HIS A 960 0.87 -31.83 -10.19
CA HIS A 960 1.92 -31.19 -9.42
C HIS A 960 1.57 -31.00 -7.94
N SER A 961 0.33 -31.29 -7.52
CA SER A 961 -0.18 -30.98 -6.17
C SER A 961 0.61 -31.65 -5.05
N ALA A 962 1.07 -32.90 -5.25
CA ALA A 962 1.87 -33.60 -4.26
C ALA A 962 3.23 -32.91 -4.06
N GLN A 963 3.88 -32.51 -5.16
CA GLN A 963 5.17 -31.82 -5.12
C GLN A 963 5.06 -30.44 -4.47
N LEU A 964 4.03 -29.66 -4.82
CA LEU A 964 3.74 -28.35 -4.19
C LEU A 964 3.48 -28.49 -2.69
N ARG A 965 2.69 -29.49 -2.29
CA ARG A 965 2.37 -29.75 -0.87
C ARG A 965 3.63 -30.09 -0.07
N THR A 966 4.46 -31.00 -0.58
CA THR A 966 5.72 -31.37 0.07
C THR A 966 6.66 -30.18 0.17
N LEU A 967 6.82 -29.40 -0.90
CA LEU A 967 7.69 -28.24 -0.88
C LEU A 967 7.19 -27.14 0.08
N ALA A 968 5.89 -26.87 0.11
CA ALA A 968 5.30 -25.83 0.95
C ALA A 968 5.19 -26.20 2.44
N ALA A 969 5.25 -27.50 2.79
CA ALA A 969 5.06 -27.96 4.17
C ALA A 969 6.05 -27.31 5.13
N ASP A 970 7.34 -27.31 4.78
CA ASP A 970 8.44 -26.87 5.64
C ASP A 970 9.28 -25.75 5.02
N TYR A 971 8.75 -25.07 3.98
CA TYR A 971 9.48 -23.98 3.35
C TYR A 971 9.69 -22.81 4.34
N PRO A 972 10.94 -22.39 4.62
CA PRO A 972 11.25 -21.49 5.73
C PRO A 972 10.80 -20.04 5.51
N GLU A 973 10.78 -19.56 4.25
CA GLU A 973 10.39 -18.17 3.94
C GLU A 973 8.87 -18.05 3.82
N VAL A 974 8.26 -17.23 4.68
CA VAL A 974 6.81 -17.07 4.77
C VAL A 974 6.20 -16.60 3.44
N SER A 975 6.83 -15.64 2.75
CA SER A 975 6.34 -15.11 1.47
C SER A 975 6.34 -16.15 0.35
N VAL A 976 7.43 -16.91 0.17
CA VAL A 976 7.56 -17.95 -0.86
C VAL A 976 6.67 -19.14 -0.52
N ARG A 977 6.62 -19.55 0.75
CA ARG A 977 5.69 -20.58 1.24
C ARG A 977 4.25 -20.23 0.90
N ARG A 978 3.86 -18.97 1.09
CA ARG A 978 2.53 -18.47 0.74
C ARG A 978 2.25 -18.57 -0.75
N ALA A 979 3.19 -18.16 -1.61
CA ALA A 979 3.05 -18.30 -3.05
C ALA A 979 2.91 -19.78 -3.49
N LEU A 980 3.64 -20.70 -2.85
CA LEU A 980 3.51 -22.14 -3.09
C LEU A 980 2.16 -22.71 -2.63
N LEU A 981 1.62 -22.25 -1.50
CA LEU A 981 0.28 -22.63 -1.04
C LEU A 981 -0.81 -22.09 -1.97
N GLU A 982 -0.66 -20.86 -2.47
CA GLU A 982 -1.54 -20.28 -3.49
C GLU A 982 -1.47 -21.09 -4.80
N ALA A 983 -0.28 -21.56 -5.20
CA ALA A 983 -0.12 -22.46 -6.33
C ALA A 983 -0.81 -23.82 -6.11
N LEU A 984 -0.69 -24.38 -4.91
CA LEU A 984 -1.33 -25.65 -4.53
C LEU A 984 -2.85 -25.56 -4.60
N ASP A 985 -3.43 -24.47 -4.11
CA ASP A 985 -4.88 -24.23 -4.14
C ASP A 985 -5.42 -24.15 -5.59
N LYS A 986 -4.72 -23.44 -6.46
CA LYS A 986 -5.06 -23.35 -7.89
C LYS A 986 -4.92 -24.69 -8.62
N ALA A 987 -3.83 -25.42 -8.37
CA ALA A 987 -3.60 -26.73 -8.94
C ALA A 987 -4.67 -27.75 -8.49
N GLY A 988 -5.04 -27.76 -7.21
CA GLY A 988 -6.03 -28.66 -6.64
C GLY A 988 -7.47 -28.37 -7.04
N SER A 989 -7.81 -27.10 -7.30
CA SER A 989 -9.16 -26.69 -7.73
C SER A 989 -9.44 -26.93 -9.22
N GLY A 990 -8.45 -27.38 -10.00
CA GLY A 990 -8.57 -27.51 -11.46
C GLY A 990 -8.75 -26.17 -12.18
N ARG A 991 -8.68 -25.05 -11.46
CA ARG A 991 -8.67 -23.69 -11.99
C ARG A 991 -7.26 -23.36 -12.49
N ILE A 992 -6.79 -24.08 -13.51
CA ILE A 992 -5.77 -23.49 -14.38
C ILE A 992 -6.40 -22.19 -14.88
N ALA A 993 -5.66 -21.08 -14.81
CA ALA A 993 -6.08 -19.82 -15.40
C ALA A 993 -6.31 -20.05 -16.90
N ARG A 994 -7.52 -20.47 -17.28
CA ARG A 994 -8.04 -20.40 -18.64
C ARG A 994 -8.32 -18.92 -18.92
N ALA A 995 -7.27 -18.11 -18.91
CA ALA A 995 -7.23 -16.84 -19.61
C ALA A 995 -6.94 -17.18 -21.09
N ARG A 996 -7.95 -17.76 -21.74
CA ARG A 996 -8.04 -17.78 -23.21
C ARG A 996 -8.56 -16.44 -23.67
#